data_AF-A0A952JI32-F1
#
_entry.id   AF-A0A952JI32-F1
#
_cell.length_a   1.000
_cell.length_b   1.000
_cell.length_c   1.000
_cell.angle_alpha   90.00
_cell.angle_beta   90.00
_cell.angle_gamma   90.00
#
_symmetry.space_group_name_H-M   'P 1'
#
loop_
_entity.id
_entity.type
_entity.pdbx_description
1 polymer ?
#
loop_
_entity_poly.entity_id
_entity_poly.type
_entity_poly.pdbx_seq_one_letter_code
_entity_poly.pdbx_strand_id
1 'polypeptide(L)'
;MRFITFIFSLCLAGLVCSCNQQAKSLRNDSGKLEILFLGHDSEHHNSAQLLPLLASQLSLDGISFTYTSNPNDLNSENLDKYDALMIYANHDSITTSQETALLSFVEKGKGFIPVHCASWCFRNSPKYIDLVGGQFSTHKTDSFTTDIIKKDHPITQTLQPFATWDETYVHAKIAEDITILMERVEGNHREPWTWTKEYGKGRVFYTAYGHDERTWDNPGFHALMKQGILWAVGDAAKQKWEAFSKQLPTLVYRDADGIPNYEKRSPGPRYQDPLTPEESAKLIQVPVGFDLELFASEPNIINPIAMEWDEKGRLWVIETVDYPNTVLEDKGAGDDRIKICEDTDGDGKADKFTVFADKLNIPTSMVFSNGGVIVSQAPQFLFLKDTDGDDKADVRKTIIDGWGVFDTHAGPSNLKYGLDNQIWGVVGYSGFEGTIAGENRQFRQGIYRFKPDVSAFEFITNTSNNTWGFGLTENNDVFASTANNTHSVFMGIPNKALRDVEGVQLNGSAKIDGHYAMHPITDKVRQVDVFGGFTAAAGHHFYTARSYPEQFWNKVAFVCEPTGHLVHMARIEKKGAGFVEKDGWNLFAGADEWVAPVDAKVGPDGAVWVLDWYNFIIQHNPTPTPERGGFEGVNGKGNAYENPLRDKSHGRVWRVVSRQAKKVKPLALSKDDPDKLIKALSNDNQLWRLTAQRLLVERGNLDVLSKLFDLASNQTINEFGDNYAAIHALWTIDGLGAISKDDQAQAVVEKALTHPAAGVRKAAIQILSKSGWSEELVTKYKLLNDEDPNTRLAAIVSLIEIAPSESLGATLYQISTEESVKNDEWLSKAVYAVAHQHRKGFLTAFKASNADYSGPKVEVSVTPEAVEFNDASWKPFDLPKYLDQNVDGIFWFRKVIDVPTTFAGKKAVLSLGPINDSDFSYINGIRVGGMDRKVNEKRIYNVKENVLKPGKNVVAIRVEDIGGPGGIYGKPEEMFLQVGTQKISLAGTWKFERDQSRRPVNQNLFTGTTIGQLFADNNLNKVQLDEPVTSATGATVIKLKVIKNEMKYDLKEFTVEAGKQVEIIFENPDFMQHNLVIGLVGSLETIGKAADKMASDPQGAEKQYVPQLPEVLFSTKLVNPQQTETLRFIAPTKFGDYPYVCTFPGHWSIMNGVMKVVPAKPL
;
A
#
# COMPACT_ATOMS: atom_id res chain seq x y z
N MET A 1 37.65 -72.58 5.79
CA MET A 1 37.56 -71.33 6.59
C MET A 1 37.39 -70.09 5.69
N ARG A 2 36.42 -70.11 4.75
CA ARG A 2 36.05 -69.01 3.83
C ARG A 2 34.57 -69.03 3.41
N PHE A 3 33.71 -69.71 4.18
CA PHE A 3 32.27 -69.86 3.86
C PHE A 3 31.34 -69.38 4.99
N ILE A 4 31.86 -68.99 6.15
CA ILE A 4 31.06 -68.50 7.29
C ILE A 4 31.05 -66.96 7.36
N THR A 5 31.98 -66.28 6.69
CA THR A 5 32.06 -64.81 6.68
C THR A 5 31.15 -64.14 5.64
N PHE A 6 30.50 -64.91 4.75
CA PHE A 6 29.62 -64.36 3.69
C PHE A 6 28.14 -64.31 4.09
N ILE A 7 27.72 -65.09 5.10
CA ILE A 7 26.31 -65.17 5.52
C ILE A 7 25.97 -64.13 6.61
N PHE A 8 26.95 -63.62 7.37
CA PHE A 8 26.71 -62.57 8.36
C PHE A 8 26.64 -61.15 7.76
N SER A 9 27.20 -60.91 6.56
CA SER A 9 27.09 -59.61 5.89
C SER A 9 25.79 -59.42 5.12
N LEU A 10 25.04 -60.48 4.81
CA LEU A 10 23.73 -60.37 4.15
C LEU A 10 22.57 -60.12 5.14
N CYS A 11 22.73 -60.44 6.42
CA CYS A 11 21.69 -60.18 7.43
C CYS A 11 21.80 -58.80 8.10
N LEU A 12 22.92 -58.08 7.96
CA LEU A 12 23.03 -56.69 8.43
C LEU A 12 22.64 -55.63 7.37
N ALA A 13 22.47 -56.03 6.10
CA ALA A 13 21.98 -55.16 5.03
C ALA A 13 20.43 -55.11 4.92
N GLY A 14 19.72 -55.92 5.71
CA GLY A 14 18.26 -56.00 5.74
C GLY A 14 17.57 -55.23 6.89
N LEU A 15 18.32 -54.41 7.63
CA LEU A 15 17.82 -53.62 8.78
C LEU A 15 18.23 -52.14 8.71
N VAL A 16 18.48 -51.63 7.50
CA VAL A 16 18.23 -50.21 7.24
C VAL A 16 16.78 -50.14 6.79
N CYS A 17 15.86 -50.06 7.76
CA CYS A 17 14.57 -49.44 7.52
C CYS A 17 14.86 -48.03 7.03
N SER A 18 14.94 -47.87 5.72
CA SER A 18 14.71 -46.61 5.06
C SER A 18 13.33 -46.16 5.53
N CYS A 19 13.30 -45.18 6.44
CA CYS A 19 12.20 -44.25 6.52
C CYS A 19 12.15 -43.45 5.21
N ASN A 20 11.84 -44.12 4.10
CA ASN A 20 11.36 -43.47 2.89
C ASN A 20 9.90 -43.13 3.20
N GLN A 21 9.72 -41.96 3.80
CA GLN A 21 8.42 -41.34 3.97
C GLN A 21 7.80 -41.22 2.58
N GLN A 22 6.76 -42.00 2.30
CA GLN A 22 6.06 -41.95 1.03
C GLN A 22 5.50 -40.53 0.86
N ALA A 23 5.96 -39.79 -0.16
CA ALA A 23 5.51 -38.42 -0.39
C ALA A 23 3.98 -38.39 -0.51
N LYS A 24 3.31 -37.45 0.17
CA LYS A 24 1.86 -37.27 0.04
C LYS A 24 1.56 -37.00 -1.45
N SER A 25 0.53 -37.65 -2.00
CA SER A 25 -0.03 -37.30 -3.31
C SER A 25 -0.33 -35.79 -3.35
N LEU A 26 0.03 -35.08 -4.43
CA LEU A 26 -0.29 -33.65 -4.58
C LEU A 26 -1.79 -33.40 -4.64
N ARG A 27 -2.55 -34.33 -5.22
CA ARG A 27 -4.01 -34.35 -5.15
C ARG A 27 -4.43 -34.76 -3.74
N ASN A 28 -5.24 -33.93 -3.08
CA ASN A 28 -6.02 -34.32 -1.90
C ASN A 28 -7.23 -35.14 -2.37
N ASP A 29 -7.42 -36.33 -1.79
CA ASP A 29 -8.51 -37.25 -2.16
C ASP A 29 -9.74 -37.05 -1.24
N SER A 30 -10.04 -35.79 -0.88
CA SER A 30 -11.17 -35.41 -0.01
C SER A 30 -12.54 -35.73 -0.61
N GLY A 31 -12.57 -36.02 -1.92
CA GLY A 31 -13.78 -36.26 -2.70
C GLY A 31 -14.36 -35.00 -3.36
N LYS A 32 -13.85 -33.80 -3.06
CA LYS A 32 -14.18 -32.57 -3.81
C LYS A 32 -13.66 -32.68 -5.24
N LEU A 33 -14.45 -32.30 -6.25
CA LEU A 33 -13.97 -32.29 -7.65
C LEU A 33 -13.12 -31.08 -7.90
N GLU A 34 -11.98 -31.26 -8.58
CA GLU A 34 -11.09 -30.13 -8.90
C GLU A 34 -10.79 -30.02 -10.37
N ILE A 35 -11.11 -28.83 -10.88
CA ILE A 35 -11.14 -28.51 -12.30
C ILE A 35 -10.06 -27.47 -12.57
N LEU A 36 -9.13 -27.79 -13.46
CA LEU A 36 -8.24 -26.77 -14.01
C LEU A 36 -9.02 -26.00 -15.08
N PHE A 37 -9.10 -24.69 -14.93
CA PHE A 37 -9.75 -23.80 -15.88
C PHE A 37 -8.68 -23.02 -16.64
N LEU A 38 -8.50 -23.33 -17.93
CA LEU A 38 -7.61 -22.60 -18.82
C LEU A 38 -8.39 -21.48 -19.53
N GLY A 39 -8.14 -20.26 -19.07
CA GLY A 39 -8.58 -19.01 -19.67
C GLY A 39 -7.54 -18.35 -20.58
N HIS A 40 -7.70 -17.05 -20.82
CA HIS A 40 -6.75 -16.20 -21.57
C HIS A 40 -6.82 -14.74 -21.10
N ASP A 41 -5.77 -13.97 -21.40
CA ASP A 41 -5.69 -12.54 -21.05
C ASP A 41 -6.35 -11.70 -22.17
N SER A 42 -7.68 -11.71 -22.24
CA SER A 42 -8.46 -10.99 -23.25
C SER A 42 -9.71 -10.34 -22.65
N GLU A 43 -10.00 -9.10 -23.06
CA GLU A 43 -11.25 -8.41 -22.72
C GLU A 43 -12.45 -9.02 -23.48
N HIS A 44 -12.22 -9.56 -24.68
CA HIS A 44 -13.20 -10.38 -25.38
C HIS A 44 -13.18 -11.80 -24.81
N HIS A 45 -14.33 -12.33 -24.38
CA HIS A 45 -14.41 -13.57 -23.60
C HIS A 45 -13.54 -13.50 -22.34
N ASN A 46 -13.81 -12.51 -21.48
CA ASN A 46 -13.02 -12.26 -20.27
C ASN A 46 -13.19 -13.38 -19.24
N SER A 47 -12.38 -14.42 -19.42
CA SER A 47 -12.49 -15.68 -18.69
C SER A 47 -12.27 -15.52 -17.18
N ALA A 48 -11.46 -14.55 -16.76
CA ALA A 48 -11.24 -14.23 -15.35
C ALA A 48 -12.46 -13.59 -14.70
N GLN A 49 -13.26 -12.80 -15.43
CA GLN A 49 -14.50 -12.21 -14.93
C GLN A 49 -15.67 -13.20 -14.92
N LEU A 50 -15.70 -14.14 -15.86
CA LEU A 50 -16.81 -15.08 -16.04
C LEU A 50 -16.72 -16.30 -15.11
N LEU A 51 -15.51 -16.78 -14.79
CA LEU A 51 -15.34 -17.94 -13.91
C LEU A 51 -16.00 -17.76 -12.53
N PRO A 52 -15.86 -16.61 -11.82
CA PRO A 52 -16.53 -16.41 -10.53
C PRO A 52 -18.05 -16.62 -10.57
N LEU A 53 -18.72 -16.28 -11.67
CA LEU A 53 -20.17 -16.49 -11.82
C LEU A 53 -20.52 -17.99 -11.75
N LEU A 54 -19.73 -18.83 -12.42
CA LEU A 54 -19.92 -20.29 -12.36
C LEU A 54 -19.44 -20.88 -11.03
N ALA A 55 -18.26 -20.45 -10.56
CA ALA A 55 -17.66 -20.95 -9.32
C ALA A 55 -18.56 -20.67 -8.11
N SER A 56 -19.22 -19.50 -8.07
CA SER A 56 -20.15 -19.11 -6.99
C SER A 56 -21.30 -20.10 -6.79
N GLN A 57 -21.75 -20.75 -7.86
CA GLN A 57 -22.86 -21.68 -7.81
C GLN A 57 -22.42 -23.11 -7.52
N LEU A 58 -21.25 -23.51 -8.02
CA LEU A 58 -20.78 -24.90 -7.95
C LEU A 58 -19.85 -25.20 -6.77
N SER A 59 -19.29 -24.18 -6.11
CA SER A 59 -18.47 -24.34 -4.91
C SER A 59 -19.27 -24.99 -3.77
N LEU A 60 -20.53 -24.58 -3.60
CA LEU A 60 -21.50 -25.13 -2.65
C LEU A 60 -21.90 -26.58 -2.94
N ASP A 61 -21.63 -27.07 -4.15
CA ASP A 61 -21.83 -28.46 -4.54
C ASP A 61 -20.56 -29.31 -4.38
N GLY A 62 -19.44 -28.73 -3.92
CA GLY A 62 -18.16 -29.46 -3.81
C GLY A 62 -17.41 -29.58 -5.13
N ILE A 63 -17.52 -28.59 -6.02
CA ILE A 63 -16.74 -28.46 -7.25
C ILE A 63 -15.86 -27.20 -7.16
N SER A 64 -14.54 -27.37 -7.12
CA SER A 64 -13.56 -26.28 -7.11
C SER A 64 -13.00 -26.01 -8.50
N PHE A 65 -12.63 -24.75 -8.73
CA PHE A 65 -11.91 -24.33 -9.94
C PHE A 65 -10.57 -23.71 -9.59
N THR A 66 -9.52 -24.09 -10.32
CA THR A 66 -8.24 -23.39 -10.32
C THR A 66 -8.07 -22.71 -11.67
N TYR A 67 -7.91 -21.38 -11.68
CA TYR A 67 -7.74 -20.61 -12.91
C TYR A 67 -6.27 -20.53 -13.34
N THR A 68 -6.04 -20.56 -14.64
CA THR A 68 -4.80 -20.11 -15.27
C THR A 68 -5.07 -19.54 -16.66
N SER A 69 -4.34 -18.50 -17.07
CA SER A 69 -4.32 -18.03 -18.45
C SER A 69 -3.08 -18.50 -19.23
N ASN A 70 -2.19 -19.27 -18.60
CA ASN A 70 -0.90 -19.68 -19.14
C ASN A 70 -0.96 -21.11 -19.75
N PRO A 71 -0.84 -21.28 -21.08
CA PRO A 71 -0.86 -22.59 -21.72
C PRO A 71 0.27 -23.52 -21.27
N ASN A 72 1.34 -23.02 -20.65
CA ASN A 72 2.41 -23.86 -20.10
C ASN A 72 1.94 -24.75 -18.93
N ASP A 73 0.80 -24.43 -18.32
CA ASP A 73 0.17 -25.27 -17.31
C ASP A 73 -0.48 -26.54 -17.89
N LEU A 74 -0.57 -26.65 -19.22
CA LEU A 74 -0.88 -27.89 -19.94
C LEU A 74 0.36 -28.81 -19.98
N ASN A 75 0.75 -29.32 -18.82
CA ASN A 75 1.81 -30.32 -18.67
C ASN A 75 1.35 -31.44 -17.74
N SER A 76 1.91 -32.64 -17.90
CA SER A 76 1.44 -33.83 -17.19
C SER A 76 1.50 -33.69 -15.66
N GLU A 77 2.56 -33.08 -15.13
CA GLU A 77 2.73 -32.89 -13.68
C GLU A 77 1.61 -32.03 -13.09
N ASN A 78 1.23 -30.97 -13.79
CA ASN A 78 0.15 -30.11 -13.34
C ASN A 78 -1.23 -30.74 -13.57
N LEU A 79 -1.48 -31.28 -14.77
CA LEU A 79 -2.76 -31.88 -15.13
C LEU A 79 -3.12 -33.06 -14.23
N ASP A 80 -2.16 -33.90 -13.84
CA ASP A 80 -2.39 -35.05 -12.95
C ASP A 80 -2.98 -34.67 -11.57
N LYS A 81 -2.94 -33.38 -11.20
CA LYS A 81 -3.55 -32.82 -9.99
C LYS A 81 -5.06 -32.58 -10.10
N TYR A 82 -5.67 -32.73 -11.27
CA TYR A 82 -7.07 -32.36 -11.51
C TYR A 82 -7.91 -33.54 -11.99
N ASP A 83 -9.23 -33.45 -11.81
CA ASP A 83 -10.21 -34.43 -12.28
C ASP A 83 -10.68 -34.13 -13.70
N ALA A 84 -10.68 -32.85 -14.09
CA ALA A 84 -10.93 -32.41 -15.45
C ALA A 84 -10.17 -31.12 -15.81
N LEU A 85 -10.04 -30.88 -17.11
CA LEU A 85 -9.62 -29.62 -17.69
C LEU A 85 -10.82 -28.96 -18.38
N MET A 86 -11.13 -27.74 -18.00
CA MET A 86 -12.06 -26.86 -18.70
C MET A 86 -11.27 -25.81 -19.49
N ILE A 87 -11.65 -25.56 -20.74
CA ILE A 87 -11.06 -24.50 -21.56
C ILE A 87 -12.15 -23.51 -21.95
N TYR A 88 -11.86 -22.23 -21.73
CA TYR A 88 -12.62 -21.10 -22.26
C TYR A 88 -11.63 -20.00 -22.64
N ALA A 89 -11.12 -20.10 -23.85
CA ALA A 89 -10.03 -19.27 -24.34
C ALA A 89 -10.01 -19.25 -25.88
N ASN A 90 -9.18 -18.37 -26.44
CA ASN A 90 -8.87 -18.28 -27.86
C ASN A 90 -7.36 -18.41 -28.14
N HIS A 91 -6.67 -19.35 -27.47
CA HIS A 91 -5.25 -19.58 -27.71
C HIS A 91 -5.02 -20.11 -29.12
N ASP A 92 -4.21 -19.42 -29.92
CA ASP A 92 -4.04 -19.76 -31.34
C ASP A 92 -3.32 -21.10 -31.58
N SER A 93 -2.34 -21.42 -30.74
CA SER A 93 -1.44 -22.54 -30.98
C SER A 93 -1.11 -23.30 -29.70
N ILE A 94 -0.87 -24.60 -29.85
CA ILE A 94 -0.38 -25.50 -28.82
C ILE A 94 0.96 -26.12 -29.25
N THR A 95 1.89 -26.30 -28.32
CA THR A 95 3.14 -27.01 -28.57
C THR A 95 2.93 -28.52 -28.56
N THR A 96 3.85 -29.30 -29.16
CA THR A 96 3.74 -30.77 -29.18
C THR A 96 3.71 -31.38 -27.78
N SER A 97 4.47 -30.84 -26.82
CA SER A 97 4.49 -31.33 -25.44
C SER A 97 3.16 -31.06 -24.73
N GLN A 98 2.60 -29.86 -24.89
CA GLN A 98 1.30 -29.49 -24.34
C GLN A 98 0.16 -30.33 -24.97
N GLU A 99 0.17 -30.50 -26.30
CA GLU A 99 -0.79 -31.37 -27.01
C GLU A 99 -0.75 -32.79 -26.46
N THR A 100 0.47 -33.34 -26.32
CA THR A 100 0.66 -34.70 -25.81
C THR A 100 0.16 -34.84 -24.37
N ALA A 101 0.45 -33.86 -23.51
CA ALA A 101 -0.01 -33.87 -22.12
C ALA A 101 -1.54 -33.80 -22.03
N LEU A 102 -2.18 -32.92 -22.81
CA LEU A 102 -3.63 -32.79 -22.88
C LEU A 102 -4.28 -34.09 -23.36
N LEU A 103 -3.86 -34.63 -24.51
CA LEU A 103 -4.45 -35.86 -25.05
C LEU A 103 -4.27 -37.03 -24.08
N SER A 104 -3.06 -37.19 -23.52
CA SER A 104 -2.77 -38.25 -22.54
C SER A 104 -3.61 -38.12 -21.28
N PHE A 105 -3.88 -36.90 -20.81
CA PHE A 105 -4.73 -36.65 -19.65
C PHE A 105 -6.15 -37.19 -19.88
N VAL A 106 -6.75 -36.89 -21.03
CA VAL A 106 -8.09 -37.38 -21.39
C VAL A 106 -8.07 -38.89 -21.64
N GLU A 107 -7.11 -39.40 -22.43
CA GLU A 107 -6.99 -40.85 -22.73
C GLU A 107 -6.90 -41.72 -21.47
N LYS A 108 -6.27 -41.22 -20.39
CA LYS A 108 -6.16 -41.90 -19.09
C LYS A 108 -7.47 -41.97 -18.30
N GLY A 109 -8.52 -41.28 -18.73
CA GLY A 109 -9.84 -41.30 -18.08
C GLY A 109 -10.25 -40.00 -17.38
N LYS A 110 -9.53 -38.90 -17.61
CA LYS A 110 -9.87 -37.59 -17.03
C LYS A 110 -10.84 -36.82 -17.93
N GLY A 111 -11.59 -35.89 -17.33
CA GLY A 111 -12.61 -35.13 -18.05
C GLY A 111 -12.01 -33.99 -18.89
N PHE A 112 -12.62 -33.72 -20.04
CA PHE A 112 -12.31 -32.54 -20.87
C PHE A 112 -13.56 -31.76 -21.21
N ILE A 113 -13.55 -30.46 -20.91
CA ILE A 113 -14.73 -29.59 -20.96
C ILE A 113 -14.41 -28.31 -21.76
N PRO A 114 -14.36 -28.38 -23.10
CA PRO A 114 -14.28 -27.19 -23.93
C PRO A 114 -15.62 -26.44 -23.93
N VAL A 115 -15.58 -25.13 -23.70
CA VAL A 115 -16.76 -24.26 -23.64
C VAL A 115 -16.66 -23.16 -24.69
N HIS A 116 -17.74 -22.97 -25.46
CA HIS A 116 -17.94 -21.84 -26.37
C HIS A 116 -16.76 -21.65 -27.34
N CYS A 117 -15.95 -20.62 -27.13
CA CYS A 117 -14.82 -20.23 -27.95
C CYS A 117 -13.66 -21.24 -27.93
N ALA A 118 -13.64 -22.20 -27.00
CA ALA A 118 -12.64 -23.25 -26.97
C ALA A 118 -12.60 -24.14 -28.23
N SER A 119 -13.68 -24.19 -29.02
CA SER A 119 -13.69 -24.85 -30.34
C SER A 119 -12.87 -24.10 -31.41
N TRP A 120 -12.37 -22.91 -31.08
CA TRP A 120 -11.44 -22.12 -31.90
C TRP A 120 -9.99 -22.15 -31.40
N CYS A 121 -9.71 -22.76 -30.24
CA CYS A 121 -8.35 -22.93 -29.73
C CYS A 121 -7.49 -23.84 -30.62
N PHE A 122 -6.17 -23.64 -30.51
CA PHE A 122 -5.11 -24.54 -30.96
C PHE A 122 -5.28 -25.01 -32.41
N ARG A 123 -5.53 -24.05 -33.31
CA ARG A 123 -5.88 -24.28 -34.72
C ARG A 123 -4.78 -25.01 -35.50
N ASN A 124 -3.56 -25.01 -34.97
CA ASN A 124 -2.42 -25.76 -35.48
C ASN A 124 -2.47 -27.27 -35.16
N SER A 125 -3.42 -27.74 -34.35
CA SER A 125 -3.56 -29.14 -33.94
C SER A 125 -4.84 -29.78 -34.48
N PRO A 126 -4.75 -30.61 -35.53
CA PRO A 126 -5.87 -31.43 -35.98
C PRO A 126 -6.38 -32.40 -34.91
N LYS A 127 -5.50 -32.87 -34.01
CA LYS A 127 -5.87 -33.79 -32.93
C LYS A 127 -6.70 -33.11 -31.85
N TYR A 128 -6.41 -31.85 -31.53
CA TYR A 128 -7.23 -31.06 -30.61
C TYR A 128 -8.64 -30.83 -31.19
N ILE A 129 -8.71 -30.48 -32.48
CA ILE A 129 -10.00 -30.30 -33.16
C ILE A 129 -10.84 -31.59 -33.11
N ASP A 130 -10.20 -32.75 -33.37
CA ASP A 130 -10.87 -34.05 -33.24
C ASP A 130 -11.30 -34.36 -31.79
N LEU A 131 -10.46 -34.03 -30.80
CA LEU A 131 -10.78 -34.19 -29.38
C LEU A 131 -12.03 -33.37 -28.99
N VAL A 132 -12.13 -32.10 -29.40
CA VAL A 132 -13.32 -31.26 -29.16
C VAL A 132 -14.54 -31.81 -29.89
N GLY A 133 -14.35 -32.40 -31.07
CA GLY A 133 -15.41 -33.00 -31.88
C GLY A 133 -16.06 -32.03 -32.88
N GLY A 134 -15.56 -30.79 -32.96
CA GLY A 134 -16.01 -29.77 -33.91
C GLY A 134 -15.16 -28.50 -33.81
N GLN A 135 -15.08 -27.74 -34.89
CA GLN A 135 -14.33 -26.47 -34.94
C GLN A 135 -15.29 -25.31 -35.22
N PHE A 136 -15.17 -24.22 -34.47
CA PHE A 136 -15.88 -22.98 -34.78
C PHE A 136 -15.61 -22.52 -36.22
N SER A 137 -16.64 -22.05 -36.93
CA SER A 137 -16.51 -21.51 -38.29
C SER A 137 -17.00 -20.06 -38.41
N THR A 138 -18.25 -19.78 -38.04
CA THR A 138 -18.86 -18.44 -38.14
C THR A 138 -19.91 -18.26 -37.05
N HIS A 139 -20.33 -17.02 -36.80
CA HIS A 139 -21.47 -16.74 -35.92
C HIS A 139 -22.22 -15.48 -36.33
N LYS A 140 -23.38 -15.29 -35.70
CA LYS A 140 -24.07 -14.01 -35.50
C LYS A 140 -24.38 -13.91 -34.00
N THR A 141 -25.41 -13.16 -33.62
CA THR A 141 -25.91 -13.09 -32.23
C THR A 141 -27.43 -13.11 -32.24
N ASP A 142 -28.03 -13.81 -31.27
CA ASP A 142 -29.48 -13.85 -31.08
C ASP A 142 -29.85 -14.34 -29.67
N SER A 143 -31.12 -14.18 -29.29
CA SER A 143 -31.71 -14.85 -28.13
C SER A 143 -32.50 -16.07 -28.58
N PHE A 144 -32.11 -17.25 -28.08
CA PHE A 144 -32.72 -18.51 -28.51
C PHE A 144 -32.76 -19.54 -27.38
N THR A 145 -33.61 -20.55 -27.58
CA THR A 145 -33.65 -21.78 -26.79
C THR A 145 -33.24 -22.93 -27.70
N THR A 146 -32.42 -23.84 -27.21
CA THR A 146 -32.02 -25.04 -27.94
C THR A 146 -33.02 -26.18 -27.73
N ASP A 147 -33.16 -27.02 -28.75
CA ASP A 147 -33.92 -28.27 -28.68
C ASP A 147 -33.08 -29.33 -27.97
N ILE A 148 -33.56 -29.84 -26.83
CA ILE A 148 -32.97 -31.02 -26.17
C ILE A 148 -33.44 -32.28 -26.93
N ILE A 149 -32.55 -32.85 -27.76
CA ILE A 149 -32.89 -34.00 -28.63
C ILE A 149 -32.62 -35.36 -27.95
N LYS A 150 -31.66 -35.43 -27.02
CA LYS A 150 -31.37 -36.64 -26.22
C LYS A 150 -31.87 -36.46 -24.79
N LYS A 151 -33.17 -36.62 -24.55
CA LYS A 151 -33.79 -36.35 -23.23
C LYS A 151 -33.49 -37.39 -22.15
N ASP A 152 -32.98 -38.55 -22.53
CA ASP A 152 -32.63 -39.67 -21.64
C ASP A 152 -31.16 -39.67 -21.21
N HIS A 153 -30.33 -38.79 -21.78
CA HIS A 153 -28.90 -38.73 -21.44
C HIS A 153 -28.70 -38.17 -20.01
N PRO A 154 -27.73 -38.68 -19.21
CA PRO A 154 -27.51 -38.22 -17.84
C PRO A 154 -27.32 -36.71 -17.67
N ILE A 155 -26.80 -36.02 -18.70
CA ILE A 155 -26.59 -34.56 -18.67
C ILE A 155 -27.91 -33.79 -18.80
N THR A 156 -28.84 -34.28 -19.62
CA THR A 156 -30.03 -33.55 -20.08
C THR A 156 -31.33 -34.05 -19.45
N GLN A 157 -31.34 -35.23 -18.83
CA GLN A 157 -32.53 -35.86 -18.24
C GLN A 157 -33.24 -35.00 -17.19
N THR A 158 -32.51 -34.15 -16.49
CA THR A 158 -33.07 -33.19 -15.51
C THR A 158 -32.99 -31.74 -15.98
N LEU A 159 -32.42 -31.49 -17.16
CA LEU A 159 -32.21 -30.14 -17.67
C LEU A 159 -33.52 -29.59 -18.26
N GLN A 160 -33.91 -28.40 -17.81
CA GLN A 160 -35.00 -27.66 -18.44
C GLN A 160 -34.44 -26.80 -19.58
N PRO A 161 -35.15 -26.67 -20.71
CA PRO A 161 -34.78 -25.72 -21.75
C PRO A 161 -34.71 -24.29 -21.16
N PHE A 162 -33.69 -23.55 -21.52
CA PHE A 162 -33.50 -22.17 -21.10
C PHE A 162 -33.15 -21.29 -22.30
N ALA A 163 -33.58 -20.03 -22.23
CA ALA A 163 -33.22 -19.02 -23.22
C ALA A 163 -32.07 -18.16 -22.68
N THR A 164 -31.18 -17.78 -23.57
CA THR A 164 -30.16 -16.76 -23.31
C THR A 164 -29.83 -16.04 -24.61
N TRP A 165 -29.27 -14.84 -24.51
CA TRP A 165 -28.62 -14.19 -25.63
C TRP A 165 -27.20 -14.74 -25.76
N ASP A 166 -26.81 -15.18 -26.95
CA ASP A 166 -25.48 -15.76 -27.19
C ASP A 166 -25.03 -15.55 -28.64
N GLU A 167 -23.78 -15.88 -28.94
CA GLU A 167 -23.29 -15.95 -30.31
C GLU A 167 -23.80 -17.21 -30.99
N THR A 168 -24.50 -17.06 -32.12
CA THR A 168 -25.11 -18.16 -32.87
C THR A 168 -24.09 -18.91 -33.70
N TYR A 169 -23.19 -19.66 -33.04
CA TYR A 169 -22.10 -20.41 -33.66
C TYR A 169 -22.60 -21.38 -34.73
N VAL A 170 -21.76 -21.55 -35.75
CA VAL A 170 -21.84 -22.60 -36.76
C VAL A 170 -20.50 -23.31 -36.78
N HIS A 171 -20.51 -24.63 -36.73
CA HIS A 171 -19.31 -25.46 -36.66
C HIS A 171 -18.99 -26.12 -38.01
N ALA A 172 -17.69 -26.31 -38.24
CA ALA A 172 -17.13 -27.12 -39.31
C ALA A 172 -16.31 -28.28 -38.72
N LYS A 173 -15.90 -29.23 -39.57
CA LYS A 173 -15.09 -30.41 -39.17
C LYS A 173 -15.70 -31.18 -37.99
N ILE A 174 -17.02 -31.33 -38.00
CA ILE A 174 -17.76 -32.08 -36.99
C ILE A 174 -17.32 -33.55 -37.07
N ALA A 175 -16.88 -34.12 -35.96
CA ALA A 175 -16.44 -35.51 -35.90
C ALA A 175 -17.63 -36.47 -35.98
N GLU A 176 -17.43 -37.65 -36.58
CA GLU A 176 -18.50 -38.62 -36.80
C GLU A 176 -18.92 -39.37 -35.52
N ASP A 177 -18.09 -39.30 -34.47
CA ASP A 177 -18.22 -40.04 -33.21
C ASP A 177 -18.76 -39.20 -32.04
N ILE A 178 -19.31 -38.01 -32.31
CA ILE A 178 -20.00 -37.22 -31.28
C ILE A 178 -21.44 -37.70 -31.06
N THR A 179 -21.91 -37.56 -29.83
CA THR A 179 -23.33 -37.70 -29.47
C THR A 179 -23.93 -36.32 -29.23
N ILE A 180 -24.75 -35.86 -30.17
CA ILE A 180 -25.43 -34.56 -30.07
C ILE A 180 -26.53 -34.66 -29.01
N LEU A 181 -26.50 -33.75 -28.05
CA LEU A 181 -27.47 -33.65 -26.96
C LEU A 181 -28.52 -32.57 -27.21
N MET A 182 -28.06 -31.43 -27.76
CA MET A 182 -28.87 -30.23 -27.98
C MET A 182 -28.56 -29.62 -29.34
N GLU A 183 -29.58 -29.10 -30.00
CA GLU A 183 -29.47 -28.42 -31.30
C GLU A 183 -30.06 -27.02 -31.25
N ARG A 184 -29.46 -26.09 -31.98
CA ARG A 184 -30.05 -24.78 -32.26
C ARG A 184 -30.73 -24.83 -33.62
N VAL A 185 -31.99 -24.39 -33.68
CA VAL A 185 -32.82 -24.49 -34.89
C VAL A 185 -32.96 -23.11 -35.54
N GLU A 186 -32.51 -22.97 -36.79
CA GLU A 186 -32.69 -21.76 -37.61
C GLU A 186 -33.35 -22.12 -38.94
N GLY A 187 -34.67 -21.94 -39.02
CA GLY A 187 -35.44 -22.37 -40.19
C GLY A 187 -35.32 -23.89 -40.39
N ASN A 188 -34.67 -24.31 -41.47
CA ASN A 188 -34.43 -25.73 -41.77
C ASN A 188 -33.05 -26.22 -41.31
N HIS A 189 -32.18 -25.33 -40.80
CA HIS A 189 -30.85 -25.69 -40.30
C HIS A 189 -30.94 -26.13 -38.84
N ARG A 190 -30.34 -27.28 -38.52
CA ARG A 190 -30.20 -27.82 -37.15
C ARG A 190 -28.71 -27.87 -36.82
N GLU A 191 -28.26 -26.90 -36.05
CA GLU A 191 -26.86 -26.76 -35.67
C GLU A 191 -26.59 -27.54 -34.36
N PRO A 192 -25.63 -28.49 -34.33
CA PRO A 192 -25.20 -29.12 -33.09
C PRO A 192 -24.70 -28.07 -32.10
N TRP A 193 -25.25 -28.07 -30.89
CA TRP A 193 -25.00 -27.02 -29.91
C TRP A 193 -24.27 -27.52 -28.67
N THR A 194 -24.69 -28.69 -28.18
CA THR A 194 -24.08 -29.37 -27.03
C THR A 194 -23.93 -30.83 -27.40
N TRP A 195 -22.75 -31.40 -27.16
CA TRP A 195 -22.48 -32.79 -27.48
C TRP A 195 -21.47 -33.41 -26.52
N THR A 196 -21.40 -34.73 -26.57
CA THR A 196 -20.41 -35.52 -25.85
C THR A 196 -19.60 -36.40 -26.80
N LYS A 197 -18.37 -36.74 -26.40
CA LYS A 197 -17.51 -37.70 -27.10
C LYS A 197 -16.74 -38.54 -26.10
N GLU A 198 -16.47 -39.80 -26.42
CA GLU A 198 -15.53 -40.63 -25.67
C GLU A 198 -14.16 -40.56 -26.35
N TYR A 199 -13.08 -40.43 -25.56
CA TYR A 199 -11.71 -40.35 -26.07
C TYR A 199 -10.77 -41.17 -25.21
N GLY A 200 -10.31 -42.31 -25.71
CA GLY A 200 -9.60 -43.30 -24.90
C GLY A 200 -10.50 -43.81 -23.77
N LYS A 201 -10.10 -43.59 -22.51
CA LYS A 201 -10.94 -43.87 -21.33
C LYS A 201 -11.69 -42.62 -20.81
N GLY A 202 -11.39 -41.45 -21.37
CA GLY A 202 -11.93 -40.17 -20.93
C GLY A 202 -13.22 -39.79 -21.64
N ARG A 203 -13.84 -38.73 -21.12
CA ARG A 203 -15.12 -38.21 -21.59
C ARG A 203 -14.98 -36.71 -21.87
N VAL A 204 -15.47 -36.30 -23.04
CA VAL A 204 -15.46 -34.92 -23.52
C VAL A 204 -16.88 -34.39 -23.52
N PHE A 205 -17.11 -33.25 -22.87
CA PHE A 205 -18.37 -32.52 -22.89
C PHE A 205 -18.15 -31.12 -23.49
N TYR A 206 -18.79 -30.85 -24.63
CA TYR A 206 -18.74 -29.53 -25.27
C TYR A 206 -20.11 -28.86 -25.26
N THR A 207 -20.10 -27.54 -25.06
CA THR A 207 -21.27 -26.70 -25.32
C THR A 207 -20.84 -25.40 -26.00
N ALA A 208 -21.60 -24.96 -27.01
CA ALA A 208 -21.39 -23.70 -27.69
C ALA A 208 -21.96 -22.48 -26.92
N TYR A 209 -22.70 -22.70 -25.83
CA TYR A 209 -23.11 -21.63 -24.93
C TYR A 209 -21.92 -21.02 -24.19
N GLY A 210 -21.92 -19.70 -23.99
CA GLY A 210 -21.03 -19.04 -23.04
C GLY A 210 -20.37 -17.74 -23.49
N HIS A 211 -20.99 -16.94 -24.36
CA HIS A 211 -20.35 -15.72 -24.84
C HIS A 211 -20.09 -14.67 -23.75
N ASP A 212 -21.07 -14.38 -22.87
CA ASP A 212 -20.94 -13.32 -21.86
C ASP A 212 -21.74 -13.59 -20.57
N GLU A 213 -21.75 -12.63 -19.64
CA GLU A 213 -22.37 -12.73 -18.33
C GLU A 213 -23.85 -13.15 -18.37
N ARG A 214 -24.59 -12.86 -19.45
CA ARG A 214 -26.01 -13.24 -19.55
C ARG A 214 -26.20 -14.74 -19.62
N THR A 215 -25.26 -15.45 -20.26
CA THR A 215 -25.23 -16.91 -20.27
C THR A 215 -24.56 -17.44 -19.00
N TRP A 216 -23.45 -16.84 -18.57
CA TRP A 216 -22.69 -17.31 -17.41
C TRP A 216 -23.39 -17.10 -16.06
N ASP A 217 -24.38 -16.23 -15.98
CA ASP A 217 -25.25 -16.01 -14.81
C ASP A 217 -26.60 -16.75 -14.93
N ASN A 218 -26.81 -17.52 -16.01
CA ASN A 218 -28.07 -18.22 -16.26
C ASN A 218 -28.16 -19.53 -15.45
N PRO A 219 -29.21 -19.74 -14.62
CA PRO A 219 -29.37 -20.97 -13.85
C PRO A 219 -29.45 -22.25 -14.71
N GLY A 220 -30.00 -22.16 -15.92
CA GLY A 220 -30.04 -23.27 -16.87
C GLY A 220 -28.64 -23.62 -17.39
N PHE A 221 -27.79 -22.61 -17.62
CA PHE A 221 -26.39 -22.81 -17.99
C PHE A 221 -25.60 -23.41 -16.82
N HIS A 222 -25.79 -22.95 -15.57
CA HIS A 222 -25.17 -23.56 -14.39
C HIS A 222 -25.55 -25.04 -14.25
N ALA A 223 -26.83 -25.37 -14.42
CA ALA A 223 -27.31 -26.76 -14.39
C ALA A 223 -26.67 -27.61 -15.50
N LEU A 224 -26.60 -27.08 -16.74
CA LEU A 224 -25.93 -27.74 -17.86
C LEU A 224 -24.45 -28.01 -17.56
N MET A 225 -23.73 -26.99 -17.07
CA MET A 225 -22.31 -27.09 -16.74
C MET A 225 -22.06 -28.09 -15.61
N LYS A 226 -22.86 -28.05 -14.53
CA LYS A 226 -22.77 -29.04 -13.43
C LYS A 226 -22.92 -30.46 -13.93
N GLN A 227 -23.98 -30.74 -14.69
CA GLN A 227 -24.23 -32.11 -15.18
C GLN A 227 -23.18 -32.54 -16.21
N GLY A 228 -22.74 -31.62 -17.07
CA GLY A 228 -21.63 -31.85 -18.01
C GLY A 228 -20.32 -32.21 -17.31
N ILE A 229 -19.94 -31.46 -16.28
CA ILE A 229 -18.77 -31.73 -15.44
C ILE A 229 -18.90 -33.12 -14.80
N LEU A 230 -20.00 -33.40 -14.11
CA LEU A 230 -20.22 -34.67 -13.39
C LEU A 230 -20.20 -35.88 -14.33
N TRP A 231 -20.62 -35.73 -15.58
CA TRP A 231 -20.52 -36.77 -16.59
C TRP A 231 -19.08 -36.93 -17.10
N ALA A 232 -18.40 -35.80 -17.38
CA ALA A 232 -17.06 -35.77 -17.98
C ALA A 232 -15.95 -36.30 -17.06
N VAL A 233 -16.02 -36.06 -15.74
CA VAL A 233 -15.00 -36.53 -14.78
C VAL A 233 -14.96 -38.06 -14.62
N GLY A 234 -15.94 -38.77 -15.17
CA GLY A 234 -16.03 -40.22 -15.10
C GLY A 234 -16.58 -40.75 -13.77
N ASP A 235 -16.96 -42.03 -13.78
CA ASP A 235 -17.79 -42.60 -12.71
C ASP A 235 -17.04 -42.70 -11.37
N ALA A 236 -15.72 -42.93 -11.40
CA ALA A 236 -14.90 -43.04 -10.19
C ALA A 236 -14.79 -41.69 -9.43
N ALA A 237 -14.53 -40.59 -10.15
CA ALA A 237 -14.47 -39.26 -9.54
C ALA A 237 -15.86 -38.81 -9.07
N LYS A 238 -16.89 -39.07 -9.89
CA LYS A 238 -18.28 -38.80 -9.52
C LYS A 238 -18.72 -39.53 -8.25
N GLN A 239 -18.38 -40.80 -8.07
CA GLN A 239 -18.72 -41.55 -6.85
C GLN A 239 -18.07 -40.97 -5.60
N LYS A 240 -16.81 -40.53 -5.69
CA LYS A 240 -16.13 -39.83 -4.57
C LYS A 240 -16.81 -38.50 -4.25
N TRP A 241 -17.19 -37.75 -5.27
CA TRP A 241 -17.95 -36.52 -5.13
C TRP A 241 -19.35 -36.74 -4.53
N GLU A 242 -20.07 -37.79 -4.93
CA GLU A 242 -21.36 -38.15 -4.32
C GLU A 242 -21.22 -38.51 -2.84
N ALA A 243 -20.11 -39.13 -2.44
CA ALA A 243 -19.82 -39.42 -1.04
C ALA A 243 -19.46 -38.16 -0.24
N PHE A 244 -18.73 -37.21 -0.85
CA PHE A 244 -18.37 -35.93 -0.25
C PHE A 244 -19.56 -34.97 -0.14
N SER A 245 -20.33 -34.80 -1.21
CA SER A 245 -21.48 -33.90 -1.27
C SER A 245 -22.55 -34.21 -0.22
N LYS A 246 -22.72 -35.49 0.15
CA LYS A 246 -23.59 -35.91 1.28
C LYS A 246 -23.11 -35.44 2.65
N GLN A 247 -21.86 -35.02 2.76
CA GLN A 247 -21.25 -34.51 4.00
C GLN A 247 -21.20 -32.98 4.05
N LEU A 248 -21.61 -32.29 2.98
CA LEU A 248 -21.69 -30.83 2.96
C LEU A 248 -22.78 -30.34 3.92
N PRO A 249 -22.54 -29.23 4.64
CA PRO A 249 -23.53 -28.68 5.55
C PRO A 249 -24.76 -28.19 4.79
N THR A 250 -25.94 -28.31 5.40
CA THR A 250 -27.15 -27.65 4.91
C THR A 250 -27.18 -26.23 5.44
N LEU A 251 -27.04 -25.25 4.54
CA LEU A 251 -27.10 -23.84 4.92
C LEU A 251 -28.52 -23.43 5.32
N VAL A 252 -28.66 -22.90 6.55
CA VAL A 252 -29.94 -22.45 7.09
C VAL A 252 -30.00 -20.92 7.02
N TYR A 253 -31.07 -20.42 6.40
CA TYR A 253 -31.30 -18.99 6.21
C TYR A 253 -32.59 -18.53 6.87
N ARG A 254 -32.50 -17.45 7.64
CA ARG A 254 -33.64 -16.78 8.30
C ARG A 254 -33.66 -15.28 8.01
N ASP A 255 -34.83 -14.69 8.15
CA ASP A 255 -34.96 -13.24 8.05
C ASP A 255 -34.45 -12.61 9.35
N ALA A 256 -33.73 -11.49 9.25
CA ALA A 256 -33.30 -10.70 10.38
C ALA A 256 -33.22 -9.23 9.99
N ASP A 257 -33.53 -8.35 10.94
CA ASP A 257 -33.43 -6.90 10.74
C ASP A 257 -31.97 -6.44 10.78
N GLY A 258 -31.69 -5.30 10.13
CA GLY A 258 -30.38 -4.67 10.15
C GLY A 258 -29.33 -5.35 9.27
N ILE A 259 -29.69 -6.26 8.37
CA ILE A 259 -28.75 -6.79 7.37
C ILE A 259 -28.57 -5.74 6.26
N PRO A 260 -27.36 -5.20 6.03
CA PRO A 260 -27.15 -4.21 4.99
C PRO A 260 -27.31 -4.80 3.59
N ASN A 261 -27.92 -4.04 2.68
CA ASN A 261 -28.11 -4.39 1.27
C ASN A 261 -27.53 -3.32 0.33
N TYR A 262 -26.22 -3.07 0.45
CA TYR A 262 -25.53 -2.05 -0.35
C TYR A 262 -25.59 -2.30 -1.87
N GLU A 263 -25.59 -3.57 -2.26
CA GLU A 263 -25.68 -4.00 -3.65
C GLU A 263 -27.10 -3.97 -4.22
N LYS A 264 -28.11 -3.66 -3.39
CA LYS A 264 -29.54 -3.63 -3.78
C LYS A 264 -30.02 -4.95 -4.37
N ARG A 265 -29.57 -6.07 -3.80
CA ARG A 265 -29.98 -7.42 -4.18
C ARG A 265 -31.50 -7.57 -4.02
N SER A 266 -32.13 -8.30 -4.95
CA SER A 266 -33.55 -8.62 -4.96
C SER A 266 -33.76 -10.13 -5.18
N PRO A 267 -34.26 -10.89 -4.19
CA PRO A 267 -34.60 -10.45 -2.83
C PRO A 267 -33.36 -9.99 -2.04
N GLY A 268 -33.58 -9.21 -0.99
CA GLY A 268 -32.49 -8.74 -0.11
C GLY A 268 -31.78 -9.89 0.61
N PRO A 269 -30.55 -9.67 1.12
CA PRO A 269 -29.80 -10.68 1.84
C PRO A 269 -30.54 -11.20 3.08
N ARG A 270 -30.40 -12.49 3.37
CA ARG A 270 -30.93 -13.17 4.56
C ARG A 270 -29.78 -13.53 5.50
N TYR A 271 -30.07 -13.82 6.76
CA TYR A 271 -29.08 -14.24 7.74
C TYR A 271 -28.80 -15.73 7.63
N GLN A 272 -27.56 -16.11 7.31
CA GLN A 272 -27.08 -17.47 7.40
C GLN A 272 -26.75 -17.78 8.86
N ASP A 273 -27.26 -18.87 9.42
CA ASP A 273 -26.81 -19.32 10.74
C ASP A 273 -25.32 -19.76 10.69
N PRO A 274 -24.54 -19.56 11.77
CA PRO A 274 -23.12 -19.90 11.79
C PRO A 274 -22.92 -21.42 11.67
N LEU A 275 -21.84 -21.82 11.02
CA LEU A 275 -21.44 -23.21 10.87
C LEU A 275 -20.40 -23.61 11.92
N THR A 276 -20.29 -24.90 12.22
CA THR A 276 -19.13 -25.42 12.97
C THR A 276 -17.84 -25.26 12.17
N PRO A 277 -16.64 -25.26 12.80
CA PRO A 277 -15.37 -25.23 12.08
C PRO A 277 -15.26 -26.34 11.02
N GLU A 278 -15.68 -27.58 11.35
CA GLU A 278 -15.62 -28.73 10.44
C GLU A 278 -16.56 -28.59 9.23
N GLU A 279 -17.72 -27.96 9.40
CA GLU A 279 -18.66 -27.68 8.32
C GLU A 279 -18.15 -26.58 7.41
N SER A 280 -17.67 -25.47 7.99
CA SER A 280 -17.11 -24.33 7.25
C SER A 280 -15.87 -24.72 6.43
N ALA A 281 -14.99 -25.56 6.98
CA ALA A 281 -13.81 -26.08 6.28
C ALA A 281 -14.13 -26.78 4.96
N LYS A 282 -15.30 -27.43 4.84
CA LYS A 282 -15.74 -28.09 3.59
C LYS A 282 -16.17 -27.11 2.51
N LEU A 283 -16.52 -25.89 2.90
CA LEU A 283 -16.91 -24.79 2.02
C LEU A 283 -15.75 -23.83 1.70
N ILE A 284 -14.58 -24.08 2.29
CA ILE A 284 -13.36 -23.33 1.99
C ILE A 284 -12.57 -24.06 0.88
N GLN A 285 -12.02 -23.28 -0.04
CA GLN A 285 -11.10 -23.72 -1.07
C GLN A 285 -9.70 -23.18 -0.81
N VAL A 286 -8.70 -24.06 -0.94
CA VAL A 286 -7.27 -23.72 -1.01
C VAL A 286 -6.71 -24.27 -2.33
N PRO A 287 -5.58 -23.77 -2.85
CA PRO A 287 -4.99 -24.27 -4.10
C PRO A 287 -4.72 -25.78 -4.06
N VAL A 288 -4.84 -26.44 -5.21
CA VAL A 288 -4.48 -27.87 -5.30
C VAL A 288 -3.01 -28.07 -4.98
N GLY A 289 -2.69 -29.08 -4.18
CA GLY A 289 -1.36 -29.27 -3.60
C GLY A 289 -1.22 -28.73 -2.17
N PHE A 290 -2.29 -28.16 -1.61
CA PHE A 290 -2.36 -27.68 -0.23
C PHE A 290 -3.50 -28.38 0.54
N ASP A 291 -3.34 -28.45 1.86
CA ASP A 291 -4.35 -28.87 2.82
C ASP A 291 -4.75 -27.69 3.70
N LEU A 292 -6.00 -27.66 4.16
CA LEU A 292 -6.48 -26.75 5.19
C LEU A 292 -6.55 -27.48 6.53
N GLU A 293 -5.86 -26.97 7.54
CA GLU A 293 -5.81 -27.53 8.89
C GLU A 293 -6.32 -26.51 9.92
N LEU A 294 -7.25 -26.90 10.79
CA LEU A 294 -7.70 -26.05 11.91
C LEU A 294 -6.69 -26.14 13.05
N PHE A 295 -6.18 -24.99 13.52
CA PHE A 295 -5.30 -24.93 14.68
C PHE A 295 -6.04 -24.58 15.97
N ALA A 296 -6.86 -23.53 15.95
CA ALA A 296 -7.66 -23.08 17.09
C ALA A 296 -9.01 -22.50 16.62
N SER A 297 -10.03 -22.59 17.47
CA SER A 297 -11.37 -22.04 17.20
C SER A 297 -12.10 -21.68 18.49
N GLU A 298 -13.30 -21.12 18.34
CA GLU A 298 -14.25 -20.96 19.42
C GLU A 298 -14.54 -22.27 20.19
N PRO A 299 -14.80 -22.21 21.52
CA PRO A 299 -14.85 -21.02 22.37
C PRO A 299 -13.47 -20.55 22.87
N ASN A 300 -12.38 -21.21 22.48
CA ASN A 300 -11.04 -20.91 23.02
C ASN A 300 -10.45 -19.63 22.45
N ILE A 301 -10.77 -19.32 21.20
CA ILE A 301 -10.43 -18.07 20.49
C ILE A 301 -11.71 -17.48 19.91
N ILE A 302 -11.91 -16.17 20.11
CA ILE A 302 -13.01 -15.41 19.52
C ILE A 302 -12.47 -14.10 18.92
N ASN A 303 -13.06 -13.62 17.82
CA ASN A 303 -12.70 -12.37 17.14
C ASN A 303 -11.18 -12.07 17.12
N PRO A 304 -10.34 -12.97 16.55
CA PRO A 304 -8.91 -12.75 16.50
C PRO A 304 -8.55 -11.63 15.50
N ILE A 305 -7.77 -10.63 15.93
CA ILE A 305 -7.42 -9.47 15.07
C ILE A 305 -5.97 -9.48 14.57
N ALA A 306 -5.05 -10.05 15.35
CA ALA A 306 -3.63 -10.09 15.03
C ALA A 306 -2.96 -11.27 15.74
N MET A 307 -1.99 -11.90 15.06
CA MET A 307 -1.20 -13.01 15.63
C MET A 307 0.30 -12.77 15.52
N GLU A 308 1.12 -13.33 16.39
CA GLU A 308 2.58 -13.36 16.27
C GLU A 308 3.14 -14.64 16.91
N TRP A 309 4.43 -14.94 16.73
CA TRP A 309 5.08 -16.10 17.37
C TRP A 309 6.27 -15.68 18.22
N ASP A 310 6.38 -16.28 19.41
CA ASP A 310 7.53 -16.07 20.29
C ASP A 310 8.76 -16.89 19.86
N GLU A 311 9.88 -16.71 20.56
CA GLU A 311 11.12 -17.44 20.27
C GLU A 311 11.04 -18.96 20.52
N LYS A 312 9.93 -19.48 21.07
CA LYS A 312 9.64 -20.91 21.23
C LYS A 312 8.71 -21.43 20.11
N GLY A 313 8.23 -20.55 19.23
CA GLY A 313 7.30 -20.89 18.15
C GLY A 313 5.85 -21.04 18.59
N ARG A 314 5.48 -20.54 19.79
CA ARG A 314 4.09 -20.57 20.27
C ARG A 314 3.29 -19.46 19.61
N LEU A 315 2.03 -19.71 19.27
CA LEU A 315 1.16 -18.71 18.67
C LEU A 315 0.65 -17.76 19.76
N TRP A 316 0.78 -16.46 19.54
CA TRP A 316 0.16 -15.41 20.34
C TRP A 316 -0.93 -14.76 19.51
N VAL A 317 -2.12 -14.56 20.09
CA VAL A 317 -3.28 -13.98 19.40
C VAL A 317 -3.84 -12.84 20.24
N ILE A 318 -4.11 -11.70 19.59
CA ILE A 318 -4.97 -10.67 20.15
C ILE A 318 -6.43 -11.05 19.87
N GLU A 319 -7.20 -11.17 20.93
CA GLU A 319 -8.65 -11.43 20.94
C GLU A 319 -9.38 -10.14 21.36
N THR A 320 -10.41 -9.76 20.61
CA THR A 320 -11.19 -8.54 20.89
C THR A 320 -12.70 -8.75 20.96
N VAL A 321 -13.29 -8.31 22.06
CA VAL A 321 -14.74 -8.23 22.30
C VAL A 321 -15.22 -6.77 22.34
N ASP A 322 -14.29 -5.84 22.54
CA ASP A 322 -14.55 -4.39 22.58
C ASP A 322 -14.73 -3.79 21.19
N TYR A 323 -14.00 -4.32 20.19
CA TYR A 323 -14.08 -3.84 18.81
C TYR A 323 -15.49 -4.02 18.21
N PRO A 324 -15.99 -3.07 17.39
CA PRO A 324 -15.38 -1.78 17.04
C PRO A 324 -15.77 -0.62 17.96
N ASN A 325 -16.87 -0.73 18.73
CA ASN A 325 -17.56 0.44 19.29
C ASN A 325 -17.34 0.69 20.79
N THR A 326 -16.67 -0.21 21.52
CA THR A 326 -16.44 -0.06 22.96
C THR A 326 -15.18 0.77 23.22
N VAL A 327 -15.15 2.01 22.71
CA VAL A 327 -13.97 2.90 22.83
C VAL A 327 -13.91 3.55 24.22
N LEU A 328 -12.78 3.39 24.90
CA LEU A 328 -12.49 3.98 26.21
C LEU A 328 -11.51 5.17 26.09
N GLU A 329 -12.03 6.35 25.79
CA GLU A 329 -11.23 7.58 25.64
C GLU A 329 -10.52 8.01 26.94
N ASP A 330 -11.04 7.59 28.09
CA ASP A 330 -10.46 7.84 29.41
C ASP A 330 -9.25 6.95 29.72
N LYS A 331 -8.85 6.08 28.78
CA LYS A 331 -7.74 5.11 28.92
C LYS A 331 -8.03 4.08 30.03
N GLY A 332 -9.31 3.81 30.29
CA GLY A 332 -9.76 2.77 31.20
C GLY A 332 -9.40 1.34 30.75
N ALA A 333 -9.67 0.37 31.61
CA ALA A 333 -9.49 -1.05 31.29
C ALA A 333 -10.65 -1.57 30.44
N GLY A 334 -10.34 -2.12 29.27
CA GLY A 334 -11.30 -2.86 28.44
C GLY A 334 -11.35 -4.35 28.77
N ASP A 335 -11.95 -5.16 27.90
CA ASP A 335 -12.15 -6.60 28.10
C ASP A 335 -11.29 -7.48 27.16
N ASP A 336 -10.50 -6.85 26.29
CA ASP A 336 -9.66 -7.50 25.27
C ASP A 336 -8.39 -8.11 25.88
N ARG A 337 -7.82 -9.10 25.17
CA ARG A 337 -6.80 -10.00 25.72
C ARG A 337 -5.74 -10.38 24.68
N ILE A 338 -4.57 -10.76 25.19
CA ILE A 338 -3.55 -11.51 24.43
C ILE A 338 -3.50 -12.92 25.00
N LYS A 339 -3.67 -13.92 24.13
CA LYS A 339 -3.62 -15.35 24.47
C LYS A 339 -2.44 -16.03 23.79
N ILE A 340 -1.76 -16.90 24.53
CA ILE A 340 -0.78 -17.86 24.00
C ILE A 340 -1.52 -19.17 23.73
N CYS A 341 -1.41 -19.70 22.53
CA CYS A 341 -2.01 -20.94 22.06
C CYS A 341 -0.90 -21.96 21.78
N GLU A 342 -0.97 -23.12 22.42
CA GLU A 342 0.07 -24.15 22.37
C GLU A 342 -0.55 -25.49 21.96
N ASP A 343 0.14 -26.17 21.04
CA ASP A 343 -0.03 -27.59 20.73
C ASP A 343 0.99 -28.37 21.60
N THR A 344 0.52 -29.00 22.67
CA THR A 344 1.38 -29.67 23.65
C THR A 344 1.55 -31.16 23.38
N ASP A 345 0.69 -31.77 22.55
CA ASP A 345 0.77 -33.17 22.16
C ASP A 345 1.30 -33.41 20.73
N GLY A 346 1.42 -32.36 19.92
CA GLY A 346 2.01 -32.36 18.58
C GLY A 346 1.06 -32.83 17.48
N ASP A 347 -0.26 -32.80 17.70
CA ASP A 347 -1.28 -33.22 16.72
C ASP A 347 -1.60 -32.14 15.66
N GLY A 348 -1.05 -30.94 15.81
CA GLY A 348 -1.26 -29.80 14.93
C GLY A 348 -2.40 -28.87 15.36
N LYS A 349 -2.97 -29.06 16.56
CA LYS A 349 -4.05 -28.24 17.15
C LYS A 349 -3.63 -27.69 18.50
N ALA A 350 -4.13 -26.50 18.84
CA ALA A 350 -3.92 -25.95 20.17
C ALA A 350 -4.79 -26.67 21.21
N ASP A 351 -4.16 -27.15 22.27
CA ASP A 351 -4.80 -27.82 23.42
C ASP A 351 -4.65 -27.02 24.73
N LYS A 352 -3.75 -26.03 24.75
CA LYS A 352 -3.49 -25.17 25.91
C LYS A 352 -3.57 -23.68 25.52
N PHE A 353 -4.30 -22.94 26.34
CA PHE A 353 -4.55 -21.51 26.17
C PHE A 353 -4.20 -20.74 27.44
N THR A 354 -3.27 -19.79 27.34
CA THR A 354 -2.81 -18.97 28.48
C THR A 354 -3.10 -17.50 28.20
N VAL A 355 -3.78 -16.79 29.10
CA VAL A 355 -3.95 -15.33 28.99
C VAL A 355 -2.67 -14.66 29.47
N PHE A 356 -1.91 -14.09 28.53
CA PHE A 356 -0.68 -13.34 28.84
C PHE A 356 -1.00 -11.95 29.39
N ALA A 357 -1.96 -11.26 28.78
CA ALA A 357 -2.41 -9.94 29.20
C ALA A 357 -3.91 -9.81 29.01
N ASP A 358 -4.58 -9.19 29.99
CA ASP A 358 -5.98 -8.80 29.95
C ASP A 358 -6.12 -7.27 30.02
N LYS A 359 -7.34 -6.75 30.15
CA LYS A 359 -7.60 -5.31 30.36
C LYS A 359 -7.01 -4.44 29.24
N LEU A 360 -7.10 -4.93 28.01
CA LEU A 360 -6.80 -4.16 26.81
C LEU A 360 -8.11 -3.61 26.25
N ASN A 361 -8.04 -2.54 25.46
CA ASN A 361 -9.20 -1.94 24.80
C ASN A 361 -8.90 -1.69 23.32
N ILE A 362 -9.42 -2.55 22.45
CA ILE A 362 -9.20 -2.49 21.00
C ILE A 362 -7.70 -2.49 20.62
N PRO A 363 -6.89 -3.44 21.12
CA PRO A 363 -5.56 -3.68 20.57
C PRO A 363 -5.68 -4.18 19.12
N THR A 364 -4.85 -3.67 18.23
CA THR A 364 -4.92 -3.93 16.78
C THR A 364 -3.69 -4.66 16.24
N SER A 365 -2.58 -4.68 16.99
CA SER A 365 -1.35 -5.35 16.58
C SER A 365 -0.39 -5.51 17.74
N MET A 366 0.59 -6.41 17.61
CA MET A 366 1.66 -6.60 18.58
C MET A 366 2.98 -6.99 17.90
N VAL A 367 4.10 -6.73 18.57
CA VAL A 367 5.43 -7.14 18.12
C VAL A 367 6.37 -7.40 19.30
N PHE A 368 7.11 -8.50 19.25
CA PHE A 368 8.08 -8.84 20.30
C PHE A 368 9.32 -7.96 20.25
N SER A 369 9.74 -7.44 21.40
CA SER A 369 10.94 -6.63 21.56
C SER A 369 11.38 -6.51 23.02
N ASN A 370 12.67 -6.37 23.28
CA ASN A 370 13.29 -6.13 24.60
C ASN A 370 12.83 -7.14 25.69
N GLY A 371 12.68 -8.41 25.29
CA GLY A 371 12.15 -9.49 26.13
C GLY A 371 10.69 -9.32 26.57
N GLY A 372 9.90 -8.51 25.88
CA GLY A 372 8.46 -8.34 26.06
C GLY A 372 7.76 -8.16 24.72
N VAL A 373 6.60 -7.50 24.74
CA VAL A 373 5.78 -7.23 23.56
C VAL A 373 5.31 -5.77 23.56
N ILE A 374 5.42 -5.11 22.42
CA ILE A 374 4.81 -3.80 22.16
C ILE A 374 3.43 -4.06 21.56
N VAL A 375 2.39 -3.46 22.13
CA VAL A 375 0.99 -3.61 21.71
C VAL A 375 0.49 -2.27 21.19
N SER A 376 -0.04 -2.28 19.96
CA SER A 376 -0.75 -1.16 19.36
C SER A 376 -2.19 -1.14 19.88
N GLN A 377 -2.56 -0.11 20.66
CA GLN A 377 -3.89 0.03 21.24
C GLN A 377 -4.30 1.51 21.36
N ALA A 378 -4.85 2.12 20.32
CA ALA A 378 -5.18 3.55 20.35
C ALA A 378 -6.05 3.93 21.59
N PRO A 379 -5.72 5.01 22.32
CA PRO A 379 -4.78 6.08 21.95
C PRO A 379 -3.31 5.83 22.32
N GLN A 380 -2.96 4.66 22.87
CA GLN A 380 -1.65 4.37 23.45
C GLN A 380 -0.95 3.13 22.88
N PHE A 381 0.37 3.16 22.75
CA PHE A 381 1.13 1.92 22.65
C PHE A 381 1.59 1.50 24.03
N LEU A 382 1.44 0.20 24.31
CA LEU A 382 1.85 -0.41 25.58
C LEU A 382 3.06 -1.30 25.36
N PHE A 383 4.00 -1.29 26.30
CA PHE A 383 5.01 -2.33 26.46
C PHE A 383 4.59 -3.24 27.61
N LEU A 384 4.44 -4.53 27.30
CA LEU A 384 4.06 -5.59 28.23
C LEU A 384 5.19 -6.60 28.36
N LYS A 385 5.46 -7.10 29.56
CA LYS A 385 6.56 -8.06 29.78
C LYS A 385 6.32 -8.96 30.98
N ASP A 386 6.61 -10.25 30.80
CA ASP A 386 6.77 -11.25 31.86
C ASP A 386 8.20 -11.17 32.41
N THR A 387 8.33 -11.16 33.74
CA THR A 387 9.60 -11.08 34.46
C THR A 387 9.92 -12.28 35.34
N ASP A 388 8.96 -13.19 35.56
CA ASP A 388 9.14 -14.37 36.42
C ASP A 388 8.96 -15.72 35.69
N GLY A 389 8.50 -15.69 34.44
CA GLY A 389 8.36 -16.85 33.57
C GLY A 389 7.04 -17.60 33.71
N ASP A 390 6.01 -17.01 34.34
CA ASP A 390 4.68 -17.60 34.46
C ASP A 390 3.77 -17.40 33.23
N ASP A 391 4.33 -16.82 32.15
CA ASP A 391 3.64 -16.46 30.90
C ASP A 391 2.53 -15.41 31.11
N LYS A 392 2.68 -14.49 32.07
CA LYS A 392 1.83 -13.30 32.25
C LYS A 392 2.62 -11.99 32.32
N ALA A 393 1.99 -10.91 31.89
CA ALA A 393 2.60 -9.59 31.91
C ALA A 393 2.66 -8.99 33.34
N ASP A 394 3.85 -8.92 33.92
CA ASP A 394 4.14 -8.20 35.17
C ASP A 394 4.32 -6.69 34.96
N VAL A 395 4.88 -6.34 33.80
CA VAL A 395 5.15 -4.95 33.42
C VAL A 395 4.09 -4.49 32.43
N ARG A 396 3.51 -3.31 32.68
CA ARG A 396 2.69 -2.57 31.73
C ARG A 396 3.12 -1.12 31.71
N LYS A 397 3.59 -0.63 30.55
CA LYS A 397 4.08 0.75 30.39
C LYS A 397 3.56 1.37 29.10
N THR A 398 2.95 2.56 29.18
CA THR A 398 2.70 3.38 27.99
C THR A 398 4.01 3.88 27.41
N ILE A 399 4.24 3.65 26.11
CA ILE A 399 5.46 4.07 25.41
C ILE A 399 5.22 5.13 24.33
N ILE A 400 4.02 5.18 23.75
CA ILE A 400 3.58 6.22 22.82
C ILE A 400 2.13 6.57 23.15
N ASP A 401 1.78 7.86 23.10
CA ASP A 401 0.43 8.39 23.36
C ASP A 401 0.11 9.44 22.30
N GLY A 402 -1.16 9.50 21.86
CA GLY A 402 -1.62 10.44 20.82
C GLY A 402 -2.16 9.78 19.54
N TRP A 403 -2.40 8.47 19.54
CA TRP A 403 -3.05 7.81 18.40
C TRP A 403 -4.54 8.14 18.34
N GLY A 404 -5.06 8.43 17.15
CA GLY A 404 -6.46 8.77 16.98
C GLY A 404 -7.40 7.60 17.23
N VAL A 405 -8.54 7.87 17.87
CA VAL A 405 -9.57 6.88 18.23
C VAL A 405 -10.93 7.16 17.59
N PHE A 406 -11.06 8.22 16.81
CA PHE A 406 -12.35 8.63 16.25
C PHE A 406 -12.91 7.64 15.21
N ASP A 407 -12.06 6.76 14.68
CA ASP A 407 -12.48 5.64 13.83
C ASP A 407 -11.56 4.43 14.07
N THR A 408 -12.12 3.35 14.63
CA THR A 408 -11.32 2.23 15.16
C THR A 408 -10.78 1.28 14.08
N HIS A 409 -11.33 1.28 12.85
CA HIS A 409 -10.71 0.54 11.73
C HIS A 409 -9.58 1.30 11.04
N ALA A 410 -9.32 2.56 11.44
CA ALA A 410 -8.35 3.44 10.80
C ALA A 410 -7.22 3.86 11.74
N GLY A 411 -7.09 3.15 12.86
CA GLY A 411 -6.03 3.30 13.84
C GLY A 411 -4.67 2.76 13.37
N PRO A 412 -3.66 2.80 14.25
CA PRO A 412 -2.40 2.12 14.04
C PRO A 412 -2.59 0.60 13.96
N SER A 413 -1.82 -0.10 13.13
CA SER A 413 -1.87 -1.56 13.00
C SER A 413 -0.56 -2.14 12.39
N ASN A 414 -0.51 -3.47 12.25
CA ASN A 414 0.57 -4.24 11.60
C ASN A 414 1.99 -3.90 12.07
N LEU A 415 2.22 -3.88 13.39
CA LEU A 415 3.57 -3.74 13.94
C LEU A 415 4.47 -4.91 13.51
N LYS A 416 5.70 -4.62 13.09
CA LYS A 416 6.72 -5.63 12.73
C LYS A 416 8.12 -5.21 13.15
N TYR A 417 8.92 -6.19 13.55
CA TYR A 417 10.35 -5.97 13.75
C TYR A 417 11.06 -6.03 12.39
N GLY A 418 11.65 -4.92 11.97
CA GLY A 418 12.32 -4.78 10.68
C GLY A 418 13.73 -5.35 10.66
N LEU A 419 14.24 -5.63 9.44
CA LEU A 419 15.63 -6.02 9.23
C LEU A 419 16.59 -4.94 9.74
N ASP A 420 16.19 -3.67 9.72
CA ASP A 420 16.98 -2.53 10.18
C ASP A 420 16.98 -2.32 11.71
N ASN A 421 16.50 -3.31 12.48
CA ASN A 421 16.36 -3.28 13.94
C ASN A 421 15.40 -2.19 14.47
N GLN A 422 14.50 -1.71 13.61
CA GLN A 422 13.43 -0.79 13.99
C GLN A 422 12.08 -1.51 14.02
N ILE A 423 11.15 -0.95 14.78
CA ILE A 423 9.75 -1.35 14.74
C ILE A 423 9.07 -0.55 13.63
N TRP A 424 8.46 -1.25 12.69
CA TRP A 424 7.66 -0.69 11.62
C TRP A 424 6.17 -0.86 11.91
N GLY A 425 5.34 0.01 11.35
CA GLY A 425 3.89 -0.14 11.41
C GLY A 425 3.21 0.79 10.40
N VAL A 426 1.89 0.66 10.33
CA VAL A 426 1.03 1.53 9.52
C VAL A 426 -0.06 2.14 10.38
N VAL A 427 -0.66 3.20 9.86
CA VAL A 427 -1.82 3.86 10.47
C VAL A 427 -2.78 4.28 9.37
N GLY A 428 -4.08 4.14 9.64
CA GLY A 428 -5.13 4.70 8.80
C GLY A 428 -5.34 6.19 9.02
N TYR A 429 -6.46 6.71 8.53
CA TYR A 429 -6.75 8.14 8.62
C TYR A 429 -7.08 8.65 10.02
N SER A 430 -7.22 7.76 11.03
CA SER A 430 -7.30 8.19 12.43
C SER A 430 -6.03 8.88 12.90
N GLY A 431 -4.90 8.51 12.28
CA GLY A 431 -3.65 9.25 12.37
C GLY A 431 -3.06 9.33 13.78
N PHE A 432 -2.19 10.32 13.94
CA PHE A 432 -1.48 10.59 15.18
C PHE A 432 -1.36 12.10 15.39
N GLU A 433 -1.58 12.53 16.64
CA GLU A 433 -1.27 13.88 17.10
C GLU A 433 -0.77 13.82 18.54
N GLY A 434 0.51 14.13 18.74
CA GLY A 434 1.13 14.02 20.06
C GLY A 434 2.64 14.19 20.02
N THR A 435 3.29 13.80 21.12
CA THR A 435 4.75 13.86 21.25
C THR A 435 5.36 12.46 21.18
N ILE A 436 6.31 12.25 20.27
CA ILE A 436 7.10 11.01 20.18
C ILE A 436 8.58 11.38 20.13
N ALA A 437 9.41 10.69 20.90
CA ALA A 437 10.85 10.92 20.97
C ALA A 437 11.23 12.40 21.27
N GLY A 438 10.40 13.10 22.05
CA GLY A 438 10.60 14.52 22.40
C GLY A 438 10.17 15.53 21.33
N GLU A 439 9.59 15.08 20.22
CA GLU A 439 9.13 15.93 19.13
C GLU A 439 7.61 15.87 18.97
N ASN A 440 6.98 17.03 18.75
CA ASN A 440 5.56 17.08 18.39
C ASN A 440 5.39 16.65 16.93
N ARG A 441 4.47 15.70 16.71
CA ARG A 441 4.22 15.10 15.42
C ARG A 441 2.74 15.07 15.13
N GLN A 442 2.40 15.33 13.87
CA GLN A 442 1.05 15.21 13.36
C GLN A 442 1.11 14.60 11.97
N PHE A 443 0.43 13.48 11.78
CA PHE A 443 0.32 12.79 10.49
C PHE A 443 -0.98 12.00 10.44
N ARG A 444 -1.42 11.69 9.22
CA ARG A 444 -2.63 10.90 8.97
C ARG A 444 -2.24 9.47 8.57
N GLN A 445 -2.77 8.96 7.47
CA GLN A 445 -2.50 7.62 6.99
C GLN A 445 -1.11 7.47 6.39
N GLY A 446 -0.45 6.34 6.66
CA GLY A 446 0.85 6.06 6.07
C GLY A 446 1.65 4.98 6.80
N ILE A 447 2.93 4.93 6.43
CA ILE A 447 3.92 3.99 6.97
C ILE A 447 4.85 4.75 7.92
N TYR A 448 5.16 4.17 9.08
CA TYR A 448 6.10 4.73 10.03
C TYR A 448 7.06 3.66 10.56
N ARG A 449 8.16 4.13 11.16
CA ARG A 449 9.07 3.28 11.95
C ARG A 449 9.62 4.02 13.17
N PHE A 450 10.06 3.28 14.17
CA PHE A 450 10.67 3.81 15.38
C PHE A 450 11.64 2.82 16.01
N LYS A 451 12.59 3.32 16.81
CA LYS A 451 13.47 2.44 17.57
C LYS A 451 12.69 1.70 18.68
N PRO A 452 13.05 0.46 19.03
CA PRO A 452 12.41 -0.29 20.12
C PRO A 452 12.27 0.44 21.46
N ASP A 453 13.19 1.36 21.77
CA ASP A 453 13.20 2.18 22.99
C ASP A 453 12.47 3.53 22.81
N VAL A 454 11.89 3.79 21.63
CA VAL A 454 11.20 5.03 21.24
C VAL A 454 12.11 6.26 21.26
N SER A 455 13.43 6.08 21.18
CA SER A 455 14.39 7.20 21.12
C SER A 455 14.41 7.91 19.76
N ALA A 456 13.84 7.30 18.72
CA ALA A 456 13.69 7.89 17.39
C ALA A 456 12.39 7.41 16.73
N PHE A 457 11.76 8.29 15.96
CA PHE A 457 10.55 8.02 15.19
C PHE A 457 10.63 8.70 13.82
N GLU A 458 10.17 8.02 12.77
CA GLU A 458 10.10 8.54 11.42
C GLU A 458 8.76 8.16 10.77
N PHE A 459 8.03 9.17 10.29
CA PHE A 459 6.92 8.96 9.36
C PHE A 459 7.49 8.88 7.95
N ILE A 460 7.43 7.69 7.35
CA ILE A 460 8.19 7.34 6.15
C ILE A 460 7.50 7.86 4.91
N THR A 461 6.20 7.57 4.76
CA THR A 461 5.43 8.06 3.62
C THR A 461 3.93 8.01 3.84
N ASN A 462 3.21 8.82 3.07
CA ASN A 462 1.75 8.79 3.00
C ASN A 462 1.28 7.66 2.09
N THR A 463 0.04 7.23 2.31
CA THR A 463 -0.69 6.26 1.48
C THR A 463 -2.01 6.85 0.99
N SER A 464 -2.69 6.14 0.08
CA SER A 464 -3.93 6.60 -0.58
C SER A 464 -5.12 6.73 0.37
N ASN A 465 -5.26 5.83 1.35
CA ASN A 465 -6.45 5.72 2.20
C ASN A 465 -6.16 4.97 3.51
N ASN A 466 -7.18 4.45 4.19
CA ASN A 466 -7.06 3.61 5.37
C ASN A 466 -6.07 2.45 5.15
N THR A 467 -4.90 2.53 5.77
CA THR A 467 -3.80 1.58 5.61
C THR A 467 -3.86 0.56 6.72
N TRP A 468 -4.08 -0.70 6.34
CA TRP A 468 -4.21 -1.82 7.28
C TRP A 468 -3.35 -3.03 6.88
N GLY A 469 -2.44 -2.87 5.92
CA GLY A 469 -1.45 -3.89 5.61
C GLY A 469 -0.04 -3.33 5.55
N PHE A 470 0.92 -4.14 5.98
CA PHE A 470 2.35 -3.83 5.93
C PHE A 470 3.16 -5.08 5.59
N GLY A 471 4.08 -4.95 4.63
CA GLY A 471 4.91 -6.03 4.12
C GLY A 471 6.37 -5.67 3.98
N LEU A 472 7.24 -6.66 4.24
CA LEU A 472 8.67 -6.59 4.02
C LEU A 472 9.12 -7.82 3.22
N THR A 473 9.97 -7.62 2.22
CA THR A 473 10.68 -8.72 1.56
C THR A 473 11.87 -9.17 2.39
N GLU A 474 12.49 -10.30 1.99
CA GLU A 474 13.76 -10.76 2.56
C GLU A 474 14.93 -9.77 2.32
N ASN A 475 14.73 -8.75 1.45
CA ASN A 475 15.71 -7.74 1.04
C ASN A 475 15.36 -6.32 1.52
N ASN A 476 14.47 -6.20 2.51
CA ASN A 476 14.07 -4.92 3.10
C ASN A 476 13.39 -3.94 2.11
N ASP A 477 12.67 -4.47 1.11
CA ASP A 477 11.71 -3.67 0.33
C ASP A 477 10.39 -3.54 1.10
N VAL A 478 9.77 -2.37 1.04
CA VAL A 478 8.63 -2.00 1.87
C VAL A 478 7.36 -1.94 1.05
N PHE A 479 6.32 -2.63 1.54
CA PHE A 479 5.01 -2.72 0.92
C PHE A 479 3.89 -2.43 1.92
N ALA A 480 2.72 -2.11 1.40
CA ALA A 480 1.50 -1.91 2.19
C ALA A 480 0.25 -2.31 1.38
N SER A 481 -0.91 -2.31 2.04
CA SER A 481 -2.23 -2.36 1.41
C SER A 481 -3.17 -1.38 2.10
N THR A 482 -4.15 -0.87 1.35
CA THR A 482 -5.16 0.06 1.86
C THR A 482 -6.57 -0.33 1.40
N ALA A 483 -7.58 0.07 2.17
CA ALA A 483 -8.97 -0.02 1.75
C ALA A 483 -9.22 0.77 0.43
N ASN A 484 -10.36 0.49 -0.20
CA ASN A 484 -10.83 1.14 -1.43
C ASN A 484 -9.97 0.88 -2.67
N ASN A 485 -9.85 -0.40 -3.01
CA ASN A 485 -9.20 -0.91 -4.22
C ASN A 485 -7.73 -0.52 -4.35
N THR A 486 -6.93 -0.76 -3.31
CA THR A 486 -5.48 -0.58 -3.33
C THR A 486 -4.84 -1.71 -2.53
N HIS A 487 -4.92 -2.92 -3.07
CA HIS A 487 -4.50 -4.13 -2.36
C HIS A 487 -2.97 -4.31 -2.33
N SER A 488 -2.21 -3.54 -3.13
CA SER A 488 -0.76 -3.56 -3.11
C SER A 488 -0.14 -2.17 -3.37
N VAL A 489 0.75 -1.77 -2.48
CA VAL A 489 1.50 -0.51 -2.53
C VAL A 489 2.98 -0.82 -2.38
N PHE A 490 3.82 -0.19 -3.20
CA PHE A 490 5.28 -0.21 -3.02
C PHE A 490 5.78 1.15 -2.54
N MET A 491 6.67 1.16 -1.54
CA MET A 491 7.37 2.36 -1.07
C MET A 491 8.81 2.36 -1.57
N GLY A 492 9.11 3.23 -2.54
CA GLY A 492 10.44 3.32 -3.14
C GLY A 492 11.30 4.47 -2.61
N ILE A 493 10.70 5.59 -2.18
CA ILE A 493 11.45 6.79 -1.77
C ILE A 493 10.83 7.37 -0.49
N PRO A 494 11.55 7.43 0.64
CA PRO A 494 11.05 8.07 1.86
C PRO A 494 10.70 9.54 1.63
N ASN A 495 9.65 10.05 2.28
CA ASN A 495 9.20 11.43 2.16
C ASN A 495 10.29 12.45 2.56
N LYS A 496 11.27 12.07 3.40
CA LYS A 496 12.44 12.89 3.72
C LYS A 496 13.19 13.32 2.46
N ALA A 497 13.34 12.43 1.47
CA ALA A 497 14.02 12.74 0.21
C ALA A 497 13.14 13.53 -0.78
N LEU A 498 11.83 13.60 -0.55
CA LEU A 498 10.87 14.34 -1.40
C LEU A 498 10.48 15.72 -0.81
N ARG A 499 10.92 16.01 0.41
CA ARG A 499 10.55 17.25 1.10
C ARG A 499 11.24 18.44 0.44
N ASP A 500 10.48 19.52 0.26
CA ASP A 500 10.94 20.77 -0.36
C ASP A 500 11.46 20.61 -1.80
N VAL A 501 11.10 19.51 -2.47
CA VAL A 501 11.39 19.24 -3.87
C VAL A 501 10.30 19.86 -4.74
N GLU A 502 10.66 20.86 -5.55
CA GLU A 502 9.68 21.57 -6.37
C GLU A 502 9.10 20.69 -7.48
N GLY A 503 7.77 20.77 -7.64
CA GLY A 503 7.04 19.99 -8.64
C GLY A 503 6.78 18.53 -8.24
N VAL A 504 7.22 18.10 -7.05
CA VAL A 504 7.02 16.73 -6.54
C VAL A 504 6.11 16.75 -5.33
N GLN A 505 5.08 15.91 -5.35
CA GLN A 505 4.24 15.68 -4.18
C GLN A 505 4.97 14.83 -3.14
N LEU A 506 4.69 15.06 -1.85
CA LEU A 506 5.13 14.22 -0.74
C LEU A 506 4.41 12.85 -0.74
N ASN A 507 4.69 12.05 -1.76
CA ASN A 507 4.17 10.71 -1.95
C ASN A 507 5.31 9.78 -2.36
N GLY A 508 5.87 9.11 -1.37
CA GLY A 508 6.99 8.18 -1.47
C GLY A 508 6.60 6.75 -1.84
N SER A 509 5.29 6.49 -1.89
CA SER A 509 4.72 5.21 -2.28
C SER A 509 3.84 5.32 -3.52
N ALA A 510 3.56 4.18 -4.16
CA ALA A 510 2.64 4.09 -5.28
C ALA A 510 1.84 2.79 -5.22
N LYS A 511 0.57 2.87 -5.65
CA LYS A 511 -0.27 1.71 -5.92
C LYS A 511 0.34 0.88 -7.06
N ILE A 512 0.38 -0.43 -6.90
CA ILE A 512 0.95 -1.36 -7.88
C ILE A 512 0.01 -2.49 -8.32
N ASP A 513 -1.25 -2.48 -7.87
CA ASP A 513 -2.29 -3.46 -8.24
C ASP A 513 -2.31 -3.72 -9.76
N GLY A 514 -2.28 -4.99 -10.15
CA GLY A 514 -2.36 -5.43 -11.53
C GLY A 514 -3.80 -5.60 -12.04
N HIS A 515 -4.78 -5.58 -11.15
CA HIS A 515 -6.20 -5.80 -11.47
C HIS A 515 -7.16 -5.09 -10.49
N TYR A 516 -8.42 -4.98 -10.88
CA TYR A 516 -9.50 -4.45 -10.03
C TYR A 516 -10.20 -5.56 -9.24
N ALA A 517 -10.52 -6.67 -9.90
CA ALA A 517 -11.48 -7.64 -9.39
C ALA A 517 -10.89 -8.53 -8.30
N MET A 518 -11.61 -8.74 -7.20
CA MET A 518 -11.39 -9.89 -6.32
C MET A 518 -12.12 -11.12 -6.89
N HIS A 519 -11.73 -12.32 -6.45
CA HIS A 519 -12.23 -13.59 -7.01
C HIS A 519 -13.02 -14.42 -6.00
N PRO A 520 -14.20 -13.99 -5.54
CA PRO A 520 -14.98 -14.76 -4.56
C PRO A 520 -15.48 -16.07 -5.18
N ILE A 521 -15.64 -17.09 -4.34
CA ILE A 521 -16.25 -18.38 -4.71
C ILE A 521 -17.71 -18.49 -4.28
N THR A 522 -18.34 -17.34 -3.98
CA THR A 522 -19.74 -17.19 -3.58
C THR A 522 -20.26 -15.84 -4.06
N ASP A 523 -21.54 -15.74 -4.40
CA ASP A 523 -22.21 -14.49 -4.73
C ASP A 523 -22.70 -13.76 -3.45
N LYS A 524 -22.51 -14.37 -2.28
CA LYS A 524 -22.98 -13.87 -0.99
C LYS A 524 -21.97 -13.00 -0.24
N VAL A 525 -21.10 -12.30 -0.97
CA VAL A 525 -20.15 -11.32 -0.42
C VAL A 525 -20.86 -10.16 0.28
N ARG A 526 -20.12 -9.36 1.05
CA ARG A 526 -20.67 -8.40 2.01
C ARG A 526 -20.00 -7.03 1.93
N GLN A 527 -19.95 -6.46 0.73
CA GLN A 527 -19.29 -5.19 0.46
C GLN A 527 -20.17 -3.98 0.77
N VAL A 528 -19.54 -2.84 1.07
CA VAL A 528 -20.20 -1.55 1.33
C VAL A 528 -20.00 -0.52 0.21
N ASP A 529 -18.93 -0.72 -0.55
CA ASP A 529 -18.51 0.01 -1.73
C ASP A 529 -17.53 -0.88 -2.52
N VAL A 530 -17.01 -0.36 -3.64
CA VAL A 530 -15.98 -1.05 -4.44
C VAL A 530 -16.45 -2.45 -4.88
N PHE A 531 -17.72 -2.56 -5.29
CA PHE A 531 -18.33 -3.85 -5.64
C PHE A 531 -17.48 -4.60 -6.67
N GLY A 532 -17.22 -5.87 -6.39
CA GLY A 532 -16.36 -6.75 -7.17
C GLY A 532 -14.85 -6.53 -7.01
N GLY A 533 -14.41 -5.45 -6.35
CA GLY A 533 -13.00 -5.18 -6.04
C GLY A 533 -12.70 -5.30 -4.55
N PHE A 534 -11.57 -4.74 -4.10
CA PHE A 534 -11.14 -4.84 -2.70
C PHE A 534 -11.70 -3.69 -1.85
N THR A 535 -12.77 -3.95 -1.10
CA THR A 535 -13.33 -3.02 -0.11
C THR A 535 -12.34 -2.82 1.04
N ALA A 536 -11.79 -3.92 1.58
CA ALA A 536 -10.97 -3.95 2.78
C ALA A 536 -9.73 -4.82 2.54
N ALA A 537 -8.70 -4.27 1.90
CA ALA A 537 -7.41 -4.95 1.80
C ALA A 537 -6.67 -4.89 3.15
N ALA A 538 -6.66 -6.00 3.87
CA ALA A 538 -6.05 -6.15 5.20
C ALA A 538 -4.81 -7.05 5.13
N GLY A 539 -3.72 -6.64 5.80
CA GLY A 539 -2.44 -7.35 5.72
C GLY A 539 -1.75 -7.22 4.36
N HIS A 540 -0.44 -7.50 4.34
CA HIS A 540 0.37 -7.59 3.12
C HIS A 540 1.65 -8.37 3.48
N HIS A 541 1.60 -9.70 3.51
CA HIS A 541 2.69 -10.50 4.08
C HIS A 541 3.30 -11.43 3.06
N PHE A 542 4.59 -11.26 2.78
CA PHE A 542 5.32 -12.11 1.84
C PHE A 542 5.49 -13.53 2.40
N TYR A 543 5.47 -14.50 1.48
CA TYR A 543 5.91 -15.84 1.79
C TYR A 543 7.44 -15.92 1.90
N THR A 544 7.97 -15.99 3.11
CA THR A 544 9.43 -15.87 3.41
C THR A 544 10.01 -17.13 4.08
N ALA A 545 9.42 -18.29 3.76
CA ALA A 545 9.93 -19.63 4.11
C ALA A 545 10.25 -20.47 2.86
N ARG A 546 10.57 -21.77 3.03
CA ARG A 546 10.90 -22.72 1.93
C ARG A 546 10.05 -24.01 1.93
N SER A 547 8.98 -24.04 2.72
CA SER A 547 8.04 -25.18 2.82
C SER A 547 7.05 -25.29 1.65
N TYR A 548 6.62 -24.16 1.06
CA TYR A 548 5.80 -24.09 -0.15
C TYR A 548 6.66 -24.22 -1.42
N PRO A 549 6.07 -24.40 -2.61
CA PRO A 549 6.79 -24.38 -3.87
C PRO A 549 7.55 -23.07 -4.13
N GLU A 550 8.64 -23.16 -4.90
CA GLU A 550 9.58 -22.06 -5.18
C GLU A 550 8.92 -20.77 -5.72
N GLN A 551 7.82 -20.91 -6.47
CA GLN A 551 7.09 -19.77 -7.03
C GLN A 551 6.54 -18.79 -5.97
N PHE A 552 6.43 -19.21 -4.71
CA PHE A 552 5.99 -18.35 -3.61
C PHE A 552 7.13 -17.54 -2.99
N TRP A 553 8.35 -18.08 -2.99
CA TRP A 553 9.46 -17.63 -2.16
C TRP A 553 9.82 -16.18 -2.46
N ASN A 554 9.56 -15.29 -1.49
CA ASN A 554 9.80 -13.85 -1.56
C ASN A 554 9.15 -13.15 -2.78
N LYS A 555 8.09 -13.73 -3.34
CA LYS A 555 7.40 -13.26 -4.55
C LYS A 555 5.89 -13.11 -4.39
N VAL A 556 5.28 -13.84 -3.45
CA VAL A 556 3.84 -13.79 -3.22
C VAL A 556 3.57 -13.14 -1.87
N ALA A 557 2.76 -12.09 -1.87
CA ALA A 557 2.22 -11.48 -0.66
C ALA A 557 0.76 -11.86 -0.46
N PHE A 558 0.36 -12.07 0.79
CA PHE A 558 -1.01 -12.41 1.17
C PHE A 558 -1.75 -11.17 1.64
N VAL A 559 -2.90 -10.92 1.04
CA VAL A 559 -3.78 -9.78 1.35
C VAL A 559 -5.18 -10.32 1.59
N CYS A 560 -5.72 -10.08 2.77
CA CYS A 560 -7.06 -10.52 3.14
C CYS A 560 -8.11 -9.53 2.63
N GLU A 561 -9.26 -10.06 2.19
CA GLU A 561 -10.46 -9.30 1.85
C GLU A 561 -11.64 -9.90 2.63
N PRO A 562 -11.86 -9.46 3.89
CA PRO A 562 -12.86 -10.07 4.77
C PRO A 562 -14.29 -9.90 4.23
N THR A 563 -14.59 -8.86 3.44
CA THR A 563 -15.93 -8.68 2.86
C THR A 563 -16.16 -9.57 1.64
N GLY A 564 -15.10 -10.11 1.05
CA GLY A 564 -15.12 -11.07 -0.06
C GLY A 564 -14.83 -12.51 0.35
N HIS A 565 -14.65 -12.78 1.65
CA HIS A 565 -14.39 -14.11 2.22
C HIS A 565 -13.11 -14.80 1.70
N LEU A 566 -12.05 -14.03 1.41
CA LEU A 566 -10.85 -14.58 0.75
C LEU A 566 -9.51 -13.97 1.21
N VAL A 567 -8.44 -14.73 0.95
CA VAL A 567 -7.04 -14.28 1.01
C VAL A 567 -6.47 -14.31 -0.41
N HIS A 568 -6.22 -13.12 -0.95
CA HIS A 568 -5.60 -12.90 -2.26
C HIS A 568 -4.10 -13.17 -2.23
N MET A 569 -3.57 -13.74 -3.31
CA MET A 569 -2.15 -13.91 -3.59
C MET A 569 -1.69 -12.80 -4.55
N ALA A 570 -1.14 -11.73 -4.01
CA ALA A 570 -0.50 -10.69 -4.81
C ALA A 570 0.88 -11.19 -5.28
N ARG A 571 1.04 -11.52 -6.57
CA ARG A 571 2.35 -11.93 -7.12
C ARG A 571 3.14 -10.70 -7.51
N ILE A 572 4.22 -10.44 -6.80
CA ILE A 572 5.02 -9.23 -6.94
C ILE A 572 6.19 -9.49 -7.88
N GLU A 573 6.24 -8.75 -8.98
CA GLU A 573 7.29 -8.82 -9.99
C GLU A 573 8.09 -7.51 -10.04
N LYS A 574 9.42 -7.62 -10.22
CA LYS A 574 10.27 -6.43 -10.41
C LYS A 574 9.90 -5.72 -11.72
N LYS A 575 9.80 -4.40 -11.69
CA LYS A 575 9.68 -3.53 -12.87
C LYS A 575 10.63 -2.35 -12.70
N GLY A 576 11.80 -2.48 -13.31
CA GLY A 576 12.88 -1.53 -13.07
C GLY A 576 13.31 -1.56 -11.60
N ALA A 577 13.43 -0.39 -10.97
CA ALA A 577 13.75 -0.22 -9.56
C ALA A 577 12.55 -0.42 -8.61
N GLY A 578 11.34 -0.46 -9.16
CA GLY A 578 10.11 -0.74 -8.43
C GLY A 578 9.53 -2.11 -8.73
N PHE A 579 8.22 -2.22 -8.50
CA PHE A 579 7.48 -3.47 -8.60
C PHE A 579 6.11 -3.26 -9.22
N VAL A 580 5.54 -4.35 -9.74
CA VAL A 580 4.14 -4.46 -10.15
C VAL A 580 3.53 -5.71 -9.55
N GLU A 581 2.23 -5.67 -9.30
CA GLU A 581 1.47 -6.85 -8.93
C GLU A 581 0.94 -7.56 -10.20
N LYS A 582 0.91 -8.89 -10.12
CA LYS A 582 0.21 -9.79 -11.02
C LYS A 582 -0.76 -10.62 -10.19
N ASP A 583 -1.97 -10.74 -10.71
CA ASP A 583 -3.04 -11.51 -10.08
C ASP A 583 -2.61 -12.97 -9.86
N GLY A 584 -2.54 -13.38 -8.60
CA GLY A 584 -2.27 -14.76 -8.21
C GLY A 584 -3.51 -15.54 -7.77
N TRP A 585 -4.71 -14.96 -7.84
CA TRP A 585 -5.94 -15.55 -7.33
C TRP A 585 -5.87 -15.83 -5.81
N ASN A 586 -6.67 -16.78 -5.31
CA ASN A 586 -6.82 -16.97 -3.86
C ASN A 586 -5.91 -18.07 -3.31
N LEU A 587 -5.31 -17.82 -2.15
CA LEU A 587 -4.74 -18.88 -1.30
C LEU A 587 -5.84 -19.59 -0.48
N PHE A 588 -6.88 -18.85 -0.12
CA PHE A 588 -7.97 -19.28 0.74
C PHE A 588 -9.22 -18.51 0.30
N ALA A 589 -10.34 -19.20 0.06
CA ALA A 589 -11.62 -18.56 -0.25
C ALA A 589 -12.76 -19.40 0.32
N GLY A 590 -13.72 -18.77 1.00
CA GLY A 590 -14.87 -19.43 1.62
C GLY A 590 -16.17 -19.16 0.88
N ALA A 591 -17.04 -20.18 0.79
CA ALA A 591 -18.43 -20.02 0.40
C ALA A 591 -19.40 -19.88 1.59
N ASP A 592 -18.88 -19.99 2.82
CA ASP A 592 -19.56 -19.68 4.07
C ASP A 592 -19.55 -18.16 4.32
N GLU A 593 -20.73 -17.54 4.46
CA GLU A 593 -20.91 -16.09 4.57
C GLU A 593 -20.29 -15.46 5.83
N TRP A 594 -19.85 -16.28 6.79
CA TRP A 594 -19.20 -15.81 8.02
C TRP A 594 -17.68 -15.71 7.89
N VAL A 595 -17.07 -16.40 6.93
CA VAL A 595 -15.61 -16.46 6.78
C VAL A 595 -15.05 -15.07 6.50
N ALA A 596 -14.26 -14.52 7.40
CA ALA A 596 -13.77 -13.14 7.32
C ALA A 596 -12.28 -13.10 7.69
N PRO A 597 -11.37 -13.50 6.76
CA PRO A 597 -9.95 -13.44 7.03
C PRO A 597 -9.48 -11.99 7.22
N VAL A 598 -8.67 -11.73 8.24
CA VAL A 598 -8.17 -10.39 8.58
C VAL A 598 -6.65 -10.28 8.69
N ASP A 599 -5.95 -11.42 8.82
CA ASP A 599 -4.49 -11.51 8.81
C ASP A 599 -4.06 -12.87 8.23
N ALA A 600 -3.02 -12.89 7.39
CA ALA A 600 -2.47 -14.11 6.82
C ALA A 600 -0.95 -14.00 6.67
N LYS A 601 -0.18 -14.88 7.32
CA LYS A 601 1.29 -14.83 7.29
C LYS A 601 1.96 -16.16 7.60
N VAL A 602 3.24 -16.24 7.24
CA VAL A 602 4.07 -17.43 7.42
C VAL A 602 4.37 -17.68 8.91
N GLY A 603 4.02 -18.86 9.40
CA GLY A 603 4.30 -19.31 10.76
C GLY A 603 5.66 -20.02 10.91
N PRO A 604 5.98 -20.52 12.12
CA PRO A 604 7.28 -21.11 12.46
C PRO A 604 7.61 -22.40 11.67
N ASP A 605 6.57 -23.08 11.20
CA ASP A 605 6.60 -24.30 10.38
C ASP A 605 6.68 -24.01 8.87
N GLY A 606 6.64 -22.74 8.47
CA GLY A 606 6.61 -22.32 7.07
C GLY A 606 5.25 -22.54 6.39
N ALA A 607 4.20 -22.93 7.12
CA ALA A 607 2.83 -22.87 6.63
C ALA A 607 2.33 -21.42 6.64
N VAL A 608 1.30 -21.11 5.84
CA VAL A 608 0.61 -19.82 5.96
C VAL A 608 -0.55 -20.00 6.94
N TRP A 609 -0.53 -19.20 8.00
CA TRP A 609 -1.58 -19.17 9.01
C TRP A 609 -2.55 -18.05 8.65
N VAL A 610 -3.84 -18.27 8.84
CA VAL A 610 -4.92 -17.33 8.53
C VAL A 610 -5.75 -17.11 9.79
N LEU A 611 -5.87 -15.85 10.21
CA LEU A 611 -6.85 -15.43 11.21
C LEU A 611 -8.17 -15.14 10.51
N ASP A 612 -9.15 -15.99 10.78
CA ASP A 612 -10.52 -15.83 10.34
C ASP A 612 -11.33 -15.27 11.52
N TRP A 613 -11.74 -14.00 11.38
CA TRP A 613 -12.55 -13.32 12.37
C TRP A 613 -13.91 -14.00 12.56
N TYR A 614 -14.39 -14.71 11.55
CA TYR A 614 -15.64 -15.47 11.52
C TYR A 614 -16.88 -14.70 11.99
N ASN A 615 -17.38 -13.76 11.19
CA ASN A 615 -18.48 -12.89 11.58
C ASN A 615 -19.33 -12.44 10.39
N PHE A 616 -20.64 -12.56 10.56
CA PHE A 616 -21.62 -12.17 9.55
C PHE A 616 -21.64 -10.66 9.28
N ILE A 617 -21.44 -9.83 10.31
CA ILE A 617 -21.33 -8.37 10.19
C ILE A 617 -19.90 -7.94 10.46
N ILE A 618 -19.09 -7.92 9.41
CA ILE A 618 -17.70 -7.44 9.47
C ILE A 618 -17.57 -5.97 9.05
N GLN A 619 -18.54 -5.42 8.33
CA GLN A 619 -18.44 -4.07 7.77
C GLN A 619 -18.48 -3.01 8.86
N HIS A 620 -17.76 -1.90 8.62
CA HIS A 620 -17.57 -0.84 9.61
C HIS A 620 -18.33 0.43 9.21
N ASN A 621 -17.95 1.04 8.09
CA ASN A 621 -18.60 2.18 7.48
C ASN A 621 -18.56 2.00 5.94
N PRO A 622 -19.29 2.82 5.16
CA PRO A 622 -20.25 3.84 5.55
C PRO A 622 -21.49 3.26 6.23
N THR A 623 -22.12 4.03 7.11
CA THR A 623 -23.37 3.66 7.80
C THR A 623 -24.49 3.36 6.81
N PRO A 624 -25.28 2.28 7.00
CA PRO A 624 -26.48 2.03 6.21
C PRO A 624 -27.47 3.20 6.26
N THR A 625 -28.01 3.59 5.11
CA THR A 625 -29.20 4.45 5.00
C THR A 625 -30.30 3.70 4.23
N PRO A 626 -31.58 4.09 4.31
CA PRO A 626 -32.65 3.47 3.52
C PRO A 626 -32.33 3.40 2.02
N GLU A 627 -31.67 4.42 1.46
CA GLU A 627 -31.35 4.52 0.03
C GLU A 627 -30.12 3.71 -0.38
N ARG A 628 -29.11 3.62 0.50
CA ARG A 628 -27.82 3.00 0.18
C ARG A 628 -27.69 1.59 0.77
N GLY A 629 -28.06 1.39 2.02
CA GLY A 629 -27.87 0.14 2.77
C GLY A 629 -29.18 -0.58 3.15
N GLY A 630 -30.34 -0.03 2.80
CA GLY A 630 -31.65 -0.64 2.99
C GLY A 630 -32.31 -0.40 4.35
N PHE A 631 -31.61 0.22 5.31
CA PHE A 631 -32.16 0.60 6.61
C PHE A 631 -31.41 1.80 7.20
N GLU A 632 -31.99 2.45 8.21
CA GLU A 632 -31.37 3.57 8.92
C GLU A 632 -30.46 3.05 10.05
N GLY A 633 -29.15 3.01 9.79
CA GLY A 633 -28.14 2.65 10.78
C GLY A 633 -27.64 3.86 11.60
N VAL A 634 -27.06 3.59 12.77
CA VAL A 634 -26.45 4.60 13.65
C VAL A 634 -25.03 4.19 14.01
N ASN A 635 -24.10 5.14 13.98
CA ASN A 635 -22.71 4.88 14.40
C ASN A 635 -22.58 4.87 15.92
N GLY A 636 -21.83 3.90 16.43
CA GLY A 636 -21.34 3.88 17.80
C GLY A 636 -20.06 4.73 17.94
N LYS A 637 -19.46 4.70 19.14
CA LYS A 637 -18.28 5.52 19.47
C LYS A 637 -17.04 5.21 18.62
N GLY A 638 -16.94 3.99 18.09
CA GLY A 638 -15.84 3.59 17.22
C GLY A 638 -16.00 3.99 15.77
N ASN A 639 -17.09 4.71 15.44
CA ASN A 639 -17.51 5.09 14.09
C ASN A 639 -17.95 3.91 13.19
N ALA A 640 -18.15 2.72 13.77
CA ALA A 640 -18.85 1.63 13.12
C ALA A 640 -20.35 1.73 13.40
N TYR A 641 -21.18 1.36 12.43
CA TYR A 641 -22.60 1.24 12.69
C TYR A 641 -22.88 0.12 13.70
N GLU A 642 -23.77 0.40 14.65
CA GLU A 642 -24.23 -0.57 15.64
C GLU A 642 -25.13 -1.61 14.96
N ASN A 643 -24.87 -2.88 15.24
CA ASN A 643 -25.64 -3.96 14.64
C ASN A 643 -25.74 -5.15 15.61
N PRO A 644 -26.95 -5.63 15.95
CA PRO A 644 -27.13 -6.77 16.86
C PRO A 644 -26.65 -8.10 16.27
N LEU A 645 -26.43 -8.18 14.95
CA LEU A 645 -25.94 -9.38 14.26
C LEU A 645 -24.40 -9.45 14.22
N ARG A 646 -23.69 -8.45 14.77
CA ARG A 646 -22.22 -8.51 14.90
C ARG A 646 -21.86 -9.49 16.00
N ASP A 647 -21.22 -10.58 15.62
CA ASP A 647 -20.85 -11.65 16.54
C ASP A 647 -19.70 -11.25 17.49
N LYS A 648 -19.70 -11.86 18.67
CA LYS A 648 -18.67 -11.70 19.71
C LYS A 648 -18.30 -13.04 20.34
N SER A 649 -18.49 -14.15 19.64
CA SER A 649 -18.40 -15.49 20.23
C SER A 649 -17.67 -16.53 19.37
N HIS A 650 -17.34 -16.21 18.11
CA HIS A 650 -16.64 -17.08 17.18
C HIS A 650 -15.31 -16.49 16.72
N GLY A 651 -14.40 -17.33 16.23
CA GLY A 651 -13.12 -16.90 15.70
C GLY A 651 -12.16 -18.06 15.51
N ARG A 652 -11.41 -18.08 14.40
CA ARG A 652 -10.68 -19.26 13.96
C ARG A 652 -9.27 -18.94 13.51
N VAL A 653 -8.39 -19.92 13.72
CA VAL A 653 -7.01 -19.91 13.25
C VAL A 653 -6.82 -21.13 12.35
N TRP A 654 -6.63 -20.87 11.06
CA TRP A 654 -6.39 -21.89 10.06
C TRP A 654 -4.91 -21.94 9.66
N ARG A 655 -4.46 -23.10 9.20
CA ARG A 655 -3.16 -23.32 8.56
C ARG A 655 -3.41 -23.84 7.15
N VAL A 656 -2.88 -23.14 6.15
CA VAL A 656 -2.76 -23.65 4.79
C VAL A 656 -1.40 -24.32 4.69
N VAL A 657 -1.37 -25.60 4.39
CA VAL A 657 -0.16 -26.44 4.48
C VAL A 657 0.12 -27.06 3.12
N SER A 658 1.34 -26.85 2.59
CA SER A 658 1.72 -27.52 1.34
C SER A 658 1.88 -29.02 1.56
N ARG A 659 1.33 -29.82 0.66
CA ARG A 659 1.48 -31.29 0.67
C ARG A 659 2.90 -31.74 0.30
N GLN A 660 3.70 -30.82 -0.25
CA GLN A 660 5.13 -31.00 -0.52
C GLN A 660 6.02 -30.55 0.65
N ALA A 661 5.44 -29.93 1.69
CA ALA A 661 6.22 -29.42 2.81
C ALA A 661 7.00 -30.56 3.50
N LYS A 662 8.30 -30.30 3.71
CA LYS A 662 9.13 -31.19 4.53
C LYS A 662 8.72 -31.03 5.99
N LYS A 663 8.77 -32.12 6.76
CA LYS A 663 8.53 -32.07 8.20
C LYS A 663 9.54 -31.12 8.86
N VAL A 664 9.06 -30.02 9.43
CA VAL A 664 9.89 -29.05 10.14
C VAL A 664 10.15 -29.56 11.56
N LYS A 665 11.38 -29.37 12.05
CA LYS A 665 11.72 -29.65 13.45
C LYS A 665 11.35 -28.43 14.30
N PRO A 666 10.64 -28.60 15.42
CA PRO A 666 10.41 -27.51 16.36
C PRO A 666 11.73 -26.81 16.71
N LEU A 667 11.74 -25.49 16.65
CA LEU A 667 12.87 -24.66 16.98
C LEU A 667 12.50 -23.77 18.17
N ALA A 668 13.42 -23.64 19.11
CA ALA A 668 13.33 -22.69 20.21
C ALA A 668 14.66 -21.95 20.30
N LEU A 669 14.62 -20.62 20.35
CA LEU A 669 15.79 -19.75 20.43
C LEU A 669 15.85 -19.10 21.80
N SER A 670 17.07 -18.82 22.27
CA SER A 670 17.31 -18.13 23.54
C SER A 670 18.49 -17.19 23.37
N LYS A 671 18.41 -16.02 24.01
CA LYS A 671 19.54 -15.07 24.12
C LYS A 671 20.78 -15.69 24.79
N ASP A 672 20.59 -16.74 25.60
CA ASP A 672 21.68 -17.39 26.33
C ASP A 672 22.45 -18.42 25.48
N ASP A 673 22.02 -18.68 24.24
CA ASP A 673 22.67 -19.60 23.29
C ASP A 673 23.04 -18.87 21.98
N PRO A 674 24.05 -17.98 22.01
CA PRO A 674 24.43 -17.17 20.85
C PRO A 674 24.87 -18.01 19.64
N ASP A 675 25.43 -19.21 19.85
CA ASP A 675 25.85 -20.08 18.76
C ASP A 675 24.66 -20.62 17.96
N LYS A 676 23.57 -20.96 18.65
CA LYS A 676 22.32 -21.33 18.00
C LYS A 676 21.66 -20.15 17.30
N LEU A 677 21.73 -18.94 17.86
CA LEU A 677 21.24 -17.72 17.21
C LEU A 677 22.00 -17.44 15.91
N ILE A 678 23.34 -17.49 15.94
CA ILE A 678 24.17 -17.30 14.74
C ILE A 678 23.82 -18.33 13.66
N LYS A 679 23.63 -19.60 14.03
CA LYS A 679 23.19 -20.62 13.07
C LYS A 679 21.80 -20.34 12.50
N ALA A 680 20.89 -19.79 13.31
CA ALA A 680 19.53 -19.47 12.90
C ALA A 680 19.44 -18.27 11.94
N LEU A 681 20.49 -17.43 11.82
CA LEU A 681 20.56 -16.39 10.77
C LEU A 681 20.59 -16.98 9.35
N SER A 682 20.90 -18.27 9.20
CA SER A 682 20.86 -19.00 7.93
C SER A 682 19.62 -19.90 7.80
N ASN A 683 18.59 -19.74 8.64
CA ASN A 683 17.38 -20.56 8.55
C ASN A 683 16.58 -20.23 7.27
N ASP A 684 15.95 -21.24 6.69
CA ASP A 684 15.09 -21.10 5.50
C ASP A 684 13.82 -20.26 5.73
N ASN A 685 13.44 -20.00 6.98
CA ASN A 685 12.29 -19.18 7.37
C ASN A 685 12.75 -17.87 8.03
N GLN A 686 12.34 -16.73 7.46
CA GLN A 686 12.71 -15.40 7.93
C GLN A 686 12.28 -15.12 9.36
N LEU A 687 11.18 -15.72 9.84
CA LEU A 687 10.74 -15.61 11.23
C LEU A 687 11.87 -15.97 12.19
N TRP A 688 12.54 -17.10 11.94
CA TRP A 688 13.64 -17.57 12.78
C TRP A 688 14.90 -16.72 12.63
N ARG A 689 15.17 -16.20 11.42
CA ARG A 689 16.31 -15.30 11.19
C ARG A 689 16.14 -13.96 11.91
N LEU A 690 14.97 -13.33 11.79
CA LEU A 690 14.64 -12.09 12.49
C LEU A 690 14.62 -12.27 14.00
N THR A 691 14.05 -13.37 14.49
CA THR A 691 14.07 -13.71 15.93
C THR A 691 15.50 -13.85 16.43
N ALA A 692 16.36 -14.55 15.69
CA ALA A 692 17.77 -14.71 16.05
C ALA A 692 18.52 -13.37 16.05
N GLN A 693 18.34 -12.55 15.00
CA GLN A 693 18.91 -11.21 14.92
C GLN A 693 18.46 -10.34 16.11
N ARG A 694 17.16 -10.28 16.38
CA ARG A 694 16.58 -9.53 17.51
C ARG A 694 17.23 -9.96 18.82
N LEU A 695 17.29 -11.26 19.11
CA LEU A 695 17.86 -11.77 20.36
C LEU A 695 19.38 -11.49 20.48
N LEU A 696 20.13 -11.52 19.38
CA LEU A 696 21.55 -11.14 19.36
C LEU A 696 21.72 -9.65 19.67
N VAL A 697 20.89 -8.78 19.09
CA VAL A 697 20.92 -7.34 19.31
C VAL A 697 20.51 -7.00 20.75
N GLU A 698 19.42 -7.59 21.26
CA GLU A 698 18.96 -7.41 22.64
C GLU A 698 19.98 -7.90 23.67
N ARG A 699 20.79 -8.91 23.32
CA ARG A 699 21.91 -9.38 24.16
C ARG A 699 23.02 -8.34 24.27
N GLY A 700 23.28 -7.54 23.23
CA GLY A 700 24.20 -6.40 23.26
C GLY A 700 25.70 -6.72 23.39
N ASN A 701 26.09 -7.99 23.34
CA ASN A 701 27.47 -8.43 23.48
C ASN A 701 28.18 -8.59 22.12
N LEU A 702 29.45 -8.17 22.05
CA LEU A 702 30.27 -8.17 20.82
C LEU A 702 31.10 -9.45 20.59
N ASP A 703 30.99 -10.45 21.47
CA ASP A 703 31.70 -11.74 21.40
C ASP A 703 31.36 -12.59 20.16
N VAL A 704 30.27 -12.25 19.45
CA VAL A 704 29.83 -12.94 18.23
C VAL A 704 30.35 -12.32 16.93
N LEU A 705 31.03 -11.16 16.99
CA LEU A 705 31.40 -10.39 15.79
C LEU A 705 32.21 -11.19 14.77
N SER A 706 33.19 -12.00 15.21
CA SER A 706 33.98 -12.83 14.29
C SER A 706 33.10 -13.76 13.44
N LYS A 707 32.09 -14.39 14.04
CA LYS A 707 31.18 -15.28 13.31
C LYS A 707 30.23 -14.52 12.39
N LEU A 708 29.81 -13.32 12.79
CA LEU A 708 29.02 -12.42 11.95
C LEU A 708 29.82 -11.93 10.74
N PHE A 709 31.12 -11.65 10.92
CA PHE A 709 32.01 -11.27 9.82
C PHE A 709 32.18 -12.39 8.80
N ASP A 710 32.29 -13.63 9.25
CA ASP A 710 32.35 -14.81 8.38
C ASP A 710 31.07 -14.95 7.54
N LEU A 711 29.90 -14.79 8.17
CA LEU A 711 28.60 -14.83 7.47
C LEU A 711 28.44 -13.68 6.48
N ALA A 712 28.74 -12.45 6.90
CA ALA A 712 28.64 -11.25 6.05
C ALA A 712 29.62 -11.29 4.86
N SER A 713 30.76 -11.96 4.99
CA SER A 713 31.77 -12.09 3.94
C SER A 713 31.54 -13.26 2.99
N ASN A 714 30.55 -14.12 3.25
CA ASN A 714 30.26 -15.29 2.41
C ASN A 714 29.65 -14.86 1.08
N GLN A 715 30.35 -15.09 -0.04
CA GLN A 715 29.91 -14.67 -1.38
C GLN A 715 28.95 -15.67 -2.07
N THR A 716 28.52 -16.73 -1.40
CA THR A 716 27.61 -17.73 -1.98
C THR A 716 26.21 -17.14 -2.11
N ILE A 717 25.62 -17.24 -3.29
CA ILE A 717 24.24 -16.84 -3.56
C ILE A 717 23.30 -18.05 -3.54
N ASN A 718 22.06 -17.82 -3.12
CA ASN A 718 20.96 -18.78 -3.11
C ASN A 718 20.27 -18.88 -4.47
N GLU A 719 19.23 -19.70 -4.55
CA GLU A 719 18.43 -19.98 -5.76
C GLU A 719 17.81 -18.73 -6.43
N PHE A 720 17.70 -17.61 -5.72
CA PHE A 720 17.18 -16.34 -6.26
C PHE A 720 18.24 -15.26 -6.43
N GLY A 721 19.53 -15.63 -6.32
CA GLY A 721 20.63 -14.70 -6.48
C GLY A 721 20.91 -13.82 -5.26
N ASP A 722 20.45 -14.21 -4.07
CA ASP A 722 20.67 -13.46 -2.82
C ASP A 722 21.45 -14.22 -1.74
N ASN A 723 21.76 -13.58 -0.61
CA ASN A 723 22.35 -14.21 0.57
C ASN A 723 21.71 -13.65 1.85
N TYR A 724 20.60 -14.27 2.28
CA TYR A 724 19.88 -13.86 3.49
C TYR A 724 20.76 -13.92 4.76
N ALA A 725 21.69 -14.87 4.86
CA ALA A 725 22.54 -15.00 6.04
C ALA A 725 23.51 -13.82 6.16
N ALA A 726 24.08 -13.39 5.03
CA ALA A 726 24.93 -12.19 4.99
C ALA A 726 24.10 -10.92 5.29
N ILE A 727 22.89 -10.79 4.73
CA ILE A 727 21.99 -9.65 5.03
C ILE A 727 21.73 -9.56 6.53
N HIS A 728 21.28 -10.65 7.16
CA HIS A 728 21.00 -10.67 8.59
C HIS A 728 22.27 -10.45 9.45
N ALA A 729 23.43 -10.97 9.02
CA ALA A 729 24.69 -10.71 9.72
C ALA A 729 25.07 -9.22 9.69
N LEU A 730 24.95 -8.56 8.54
CA LEU A 730 25.20 -7.12 8.39
C LEU A 730 24.27 -6.29 9.29
N TRP A 731 22.98 -6.60 9.29
CA TRP A 731 22.02 -5.91 10.16
C TRP A 731 22.21 -6.22 11.65
N THR A 732 22.72 -7.40 12.00
CA THR A 732 23.09 -7.71 13.39
C THR A 732 24.30 -6.88 13.82
N ILE A 733 25.30 -6.70 12.94
CA ILE A 733 26.46 -5.83 13.17
C ILE A 733 26.02 -4.37 13.39
N ASP A 734 25.09 -3.86 12.56
CA ASP A 734 24.47 -2.54 12.73
C ASP A 734 23.73 -2.42 14.07
N GLY A 735 22.88 -3.40 14.40
CA GLY A 735 22.07 -3.41 15.62
C GLY A 735 22.89 -3.45 16.92
N LEU A 736 24.06 -4.10 16.92
CA LEU A 736 25.00 -4.08 18.04
C LEU A 736 25.74 -2.72 18.20
N GLY A 737 25.58 -1.82 17.22
CA GLY A 737 26.34 -0.59 17.10
C GLY A 737 27.84 -0.87 16.94
N ALA A 738 28.20 -1.99 16.30
CA ALA A 738 29.58 -2.43 16.21
C ALA A 738 30.42 -1.57 15.26
N ILE A 739 29.79 -0.95 14.25
CA ILE A 739 30.47 -0.08 13.27
C ILE A 739 31.21 1.09 13.95
N SER A 740 30.64 1.65 15.03
CA SER A 740 31.28 2.74 15.78
C SER A 740 32.22 2.26 16.90
N LYS A 741 32.34 0.94 17.11
CA LYS A 741 33.07 0.34 18.24
C LYS A 741 34.22 -0.58 17.82
N ASP A 742 34.24 -1.02 16.56
CA ASP A 742 35.19 -1.99 16.02
C ASP A 742 35.51 -1.66 14.55
N ASP A 743 36.78 -1.37 14.25
CA ASP A 743 37.23 -0.98 12.91
C ASP A 743 37.01 -2.09 11.86
N GLN A 744 37.08 -3.36 12.27
CA GLN A 744 36.85 -4.50 11.37
C GLN A 744 35.37 -4.58 10.97
N ALA A 745 34.45 -4.19 11.86
CA ALA A 745 33.02 -4.16 11.53
C ALA A 745 32.73 -3.20 10.37
N GLN A 746 33.28 -1.97 10.41
CA GLN A 746 33.13 -1.03 9.30
C GLN A 746 33.73 -1.58 8.00
N ALA A 747 34.93 -2.17 8.05
CA ALA A 747 35.59 -2.74 6.88
C ALA A 747 34.79 -3.90 6.24
N VAL A 748 34.14 -4.74 7.05
CA VAL A 748 33.29 -5.84 6.56
C VAL A 748 32.04 -5.30 5.88
N VAL A 749 31.38 -4.29 6.46
CA VAL A 749 30.19 -3.67 5.85
C VAL A 749 30.57 -2.94 4.55
N GLU A 750 31.70 -2.22 4.51
CA GLU A 750 32.20 -1.59 3.28
C GLU A 750 32.49 -2.63 2.19
N LYS A 751 33.14 -3.76 2.54
CA LYS A 751 33.42 -4.84 1.58
C LYS A 751 32.14 -5.41 0.96
N ALA A 752 31.05 -5.46 1.73
CA ALA A 752 29.76 -5.97 1.26
C ALA A 752 29.15 -5.12 0.11
N LEU A 753 29.62 -3.89 -0.13
CA LEU A 753 29.25 -3.09 -1.29
C LEU A 753 29.64 -3.73 -2.64
N THR A 754 30.50 -4.75 -2.64
CA THR A 754 30.90 -5.50 -3.85
C THR A 754 30.39 -6.94 -3.87
N HIS A 755 29.49 -7.29 -2.96
CA HIS A 755 28.94 -8.64 -2.86
C HIS A 755 28.13 -9.02 -4.12
N PRO A 756 28.17 -10.28 -4.60
CA PRO A 756 27.41 -10.70 -5.81
C PRO A 756 25.89 -10.53 -5.66
N ALA A 757 25.34 -10.80 -4.48
CA ALA A 757 23.93 -10.56 -4.17
C ALA A 757 23.58 -9.07 -4.06
N ALA A 758 22.55 -8.63 -4.78
CA ALA A 758 22.05 -7.27 -4.75
C ALA A 758 21.48 -6.87 -3.39
N GLY A 759 20.76 -7.76 -2.70
CA GLY A 759 20.20 -7.51 -1.37
C GLY A 759 21.27 -7.22 -0.31
N VAL A 760 22.42 -7.90 -0.39
CA VAL A 760 23.58 -7.65 0.48
C VAL A 760 24.19 -6.27 0.22
N ARG A 761 24.38 -5.88 -1.06
CA ARG A 761 24.88 -4.54 -1.41
C ARG A 761 23.92 -3.45 -0.93
N LYS A 762 22.62 -3.64 -1.11
CA LYS A 762 21.58 -2.73 -0.64
C LYS A 762 21.59 -2.58 0.88
N ALA A 763 21.72 -3.67 1.64
CA ALA A 763 21.85 -3.62 3.09
C ALA A 763 23.09 -2.81 3.52
N ALA A 764 24.24 -3.04 2.88
CA ALA A 764 25.47 -2.28 3.15
C ALA A 764 25.31 -0.78 2.86
N ILE A 765 24.66 -0.39 1.76
CA ILE A 765 24.31 1.00 1.44
C ILE A 765 23.45 1.60 2.55
N GLN A 766 22.37 0.93 2.92
CA GLN A 766 21.43 1.42 3.94
C GLN A 766 22.08 1.57 5.32
N ILE A 767 22.98 0.65 5.70
CA ILE A 767 23.71 0.71 6.96
C ILE A 767 24.72 1.86 6.95
N LEU A 768 25.60 1.94 5.94
CA LEU A 768 26.63 2.98 5.87
C LEU A 768 26.04 4.38 5.68
N SER A 769 24.85 4.50 5.06
CA SER A 769 24.13 5.77 4.95
C SER A 769 23.80 6.42 6.30
N LYS A 770 23.67 5.62 7.38
CA LYS A 770 23.44 6.12 8.74
C LYS A 770 24.73 6.64 9.40
N SER A 771 25.89 6.10 9.02
CA SER A 771 27.19 6.43 9.61
C SER A 771 28.33 6.06 8.68
N GLY A 772 29.13 7.05 8.26
CA GLY A 772 30.32 6.83 7.43
C GLY A 772 30.07 6.95 5.91
N TRP A 773 28.88 7.42 5.49
CA TRP A 773 28.57 7.65 4.09
C TRP A 773 29.38 8.80 3.49
N SER A 774 29.95 8.61 2.30
CA SER A 774 30.75 9.63 1.62
C SER A 774 30.71 9.50 0.12
N GLU A 775 30.99 10.61 -0.58
CA GLU A 775 31.15 10.63 -2.03
C GLU A 775 32.27 9.69 -2.51
N GLU A 776 33.34 9.56 -1.71
CA GLU A 776 34.46 8.68 -2.02
C GLU A 776 34.01 7.21 -2.10
N LEU A 777 33.23 6.74 -1.13
CA LEU A 777 32.70 5.36 -1.14
C LEU A 777 31.78 5.13 -2.34
N VAL A 778 30.85 6.04 -2.58
CA VAL A 778 29.91 5.96 -3.71
C VAL A 778 30.65 5.83 -5.04
N THR A 779 31.70 6.65 -5.23
CA THR A 779 32.49 6.68 -6.45
C THR A 779 33.40 5.45 -6.58
N LYS A 780 34.13 5.10 -5.52
CA LYS A 780 35.04 3.94 -5.46
C LYS A 780 34.34 2.64 -5.87
N TYR A 781 33.12 2.45 -5.38
CA TYR A 781 32.33 1.24 -5.61
C TYR A 781 31.35 1.34 -6.78
N LYS A 782 31.30 2.48 -7.49
CA LYS A 782 30.41 2.73 -8.64
C LYS A 782 28.94 2.43 -8.35
N LEU A 783 28.47 2.77 -7.15
CA LEU A 783 27.15 2.38 -6.66
C LEU A 783 26.00 3.00 -7.47
N LEU A 784 26.25 4.18 -8.07
CA LEU A 784 25.29 4.83 -8.95
C LEU A 784 25.17 4.16 -10.34
N ASN A 785 25.94 3.10 -10.59
CA ASN A 785 25.89 2.25 -11.79
C ASN A 785 25.62 0.78 -11.44
N ASP A 786 25.06 0.49 -10.26
CA ASP A 786 24.70 -0.88 -9.87
C ASP A 786 23.78 -1.53 -10.91
N GLU A 787 24.04 -2.81 -11.22
CA GLU A 787 23.29 -3.57 -12.22
C GLU A 787 21.85 -3.87 -11.77
N ASP A 788 21.60 -3.98 -10.45
CA ASP A 788 20.24 -4.14 -9.93
C ASP A 788 19.61 -2.75 -9.73
N PRO A 789 18.51 -2.42 -10.44
CA PRO A 789 17.91 -1.10 -10.37
C PRO A 789 17.38 -0.72 -8.97
N ASN A 790 16.94 -1.68 -8.16
CA ASN A 790 16.44 -1.41 -6.81
C ASN A 790 17.60 -1.09 -5.84
N THR A 791 18.74 -1.78 -5.96
CA THR A 791 19.97 -1.41 -5.27
C THR A 791 20.49 -0.05 -5.74
N ARG A 792 20.43 0.23 -7.05
CA ARG A 792 20.79 1.53 -7.62
C ARG A 792 19.90 2.66 -7.09
N LEU A 793 18.60 2.41 -6.92
CA LEU A 793 17.68 3.35 -6.29
C LEU A 793 18.08 3.65 -4.84
N ALA A 794 18.41 2.62 -4.04
CA ALA A 794 18.90 2.82 -2.69
C ALA A 794 20.19 3.66 -2.65
N ALA A 795 21.12 3.42 -3.58
CA ALA A 795 22.33 4.22 -3.72
C ALA A 795 22.02 5.70 -4.04
N ILE A 796 21.14 5.98 -5.00
CA ILE A 796 20.76 7.35 -5.37
C ILE A 796 20.06 8.05 -4.20
N VAL A 797 19.06 7.41 -3.58
CA VAL A 797 18.31 7.99 -2.45
C VAL A 797 19.24 8.30 -1.27
N SER A 798 20.22 7.43 -0.99
CA SER A 798 21.17 7.63 0.11
C SER A 798 22.06 8.87 -0.02
N LEU A 799 22.18 9.45 -1.23
CA LEU A 799 22.97 10.68 -1.42
C LEU A 799 22.34 11.89 -0.72
N ILE A 800 21.06 11.82 -0.31
CA ILE A 800 20.45 12.87 0.52
C ILE A 800 21.15 13.06 1.86
N GLU A 801 21.87 12.03 2.34
CA GLU A 801 22.65 12.08 3.57
C GLU A 801 24.06 12.67 3.35
N ILE A 802 24.46 12.95 2.10
CA ILE A 802 25.75 13.58 1.77
C ILE A 802 25.54 15.10 1.62
N ALA A 803 26.49 15.87 2.15
CA ALA A 803 26.52 17.32 1.96
C ALA A 803 26.52 17.70 0.46
N PRO A 804 26.06 18.91 0.09
CA PRO A 804 26.06 19.35 -1.31
C PRO A 804 27.44 19.18 -1.97
N SER A 805 27.43 18.59 -3.17
CA SER A 805 28.65 18.27 -3.92
C SER A 805 28.43 18.56 -5.41
N GLU A 806 29.36 19.30 -6.02
CA GLU A 806 29.29 19.62 -7.44
C GLU A 806 29.58 18.40 -8.32
N SER A 807 30.45 17.51 -7.85
CA SER A 807 30.82 16.29 -8.57
C SER A 807 29.65 15.29 -8.58
N LEU A 808 29.04 15.01 -7.43
CA LEU A 808 27.80 14.21 -7.37
C LEU A 808 26.66 14.83 -8.19
N GLY A 809 26.51 16.16 -8.15
CA GLY A 809 25.52 16.85 -8.97
C GLY A 809 25.75 16.64 -10.47
N ALA A 810 27.00 16.73 -10.93
CA ALA A 810 27.35 16.46 -12.32
C ALA A 810 27.10 15.00 -12.72
N THR A 811 27.42 14.04 -11.84
CA THR A 811 27.12 12.61 -12.04
C THR A 811 25.61 12.35 -12.12
N LEU A 812 24.81 12.96 -11.23
CA LEU A 812 23.35 12.86 -11.27
C LEU A 812 22.77 13.42 -12.57
N TYR A 813 23.35 14.49 -13.11
CA TYR A 813 22.97 14.98 -14.44
C TYR A 813 23.28 13.96 -15.54
N GLN A 814 24.46 13.34 -15.54
CA GLN A 814 24.80 12.29 -16.51
C GLN A 814 23.81 11.12 -16.43
N ILE A 815 23.53 10.63 -15.21
CA ILE A 815 22.57 9.56 -14.95
C ILE A 815 21.17 9.94 -15.46
N SER A 816 20.78 11.21 -15.31
CA SER A 816 19.49 11.71 -15.80
C SER A 816 19.29 11.62 -17.32
N THR A 817 20.38 11.41 -18.08
CA THR A 817 20.36 11.23 -19.54
C THR A 817 20.32 9.76 -19.98
N GLU A 818 20.46 8.82 -19.06
CA GLU A 818 20.41 7.38 -19.35
C GLU A 818 18.99 6.91 -19.69
N GLU A 819 18.87 6.03 -20.68
CA GLU A 819 17.57 5.48 -21.12
C GLU A 819 16.92 4.59 -20.04
N SER A 820 17.73 3.83 -19.30
CA SER A 820 17.29 3.01 -18.17
C SER A 820 16.70 3.85 -17.02
N VAL A 821 17.15 5.09 -16.84
CA VAL A 821 16.65 6.01 -15.82
C VAL A 821 15.42 6.76 -16.32
N LYS A 822 15.44 7.24 -17.57
CA LYS A 822 14.28 7.93 -18.18
C LYS A 822 13.02 7.08 -18.21
N ASN A 823 13.17 5.78 -18.46
CA ASN A 823 12.06 4.84 -18.57
C ASN A 823 11.67 4.19 -17.23
N ASP A 824 12.36 4.53 -16.14
CA ASP A 824 12.10 4.02 -14.81
C ASP A 824 11.54 5.14 -13.91
N GLU A 825 10.31 4.96 -13.45
CA GLU A 825 9.60 5.95 -12.63
C GLU A 825 10.34 6.27 -11.32
N TRP A 826 10.92 5.26 -10.67
CA TRP A 826 11.54 5.43 -9.38
C TRP A 826 12.94 6.02 -9.49
N LEU A 827 13.75 5.55 -10.45
CA LEU A 827 15.08 6.11 -10.68
C LEU A 827 14.98 7.57 -11.15
N SER A 828 14.09 7.88 -12.10
CA SER A 828 13.91 9.25 -12.58
C SER A 828 13.47 10.20 -11.47
N LYS A 829 12.49 9.79 -10.64
CA LYS A 829 12.02 10.56 -9.49
C LYS A 829 13.10 10.73 -8.43
N ALA A 830 13.87 9.68 -8.12
CA ALA A 830 14.96 9.74 -7.16
C ALA A 830 16.09 10.66 -7.63
N VAL A 831 16.52 10.56 -8.89
CA VAL A 831 17.53 11.45 -9.47
C VAL A 831 17.08 12.91 -9.38
N TYR A 832 15.84 13.20 -9.77
CA TYR A 832 15.30 14.56 -9.71
C TYR A 832 15.22 15.09 -8.27
N ALA A 833 14.72 14.29 -7.33
CA ALA A 833 14.60 14.67 -5.94
C ALA A 833 15.97 14.95 -5.31
N VAL A 834 16.89 14.00 -5.43
CA VAL A 834 18.25 14.07 -4.85
C VAL A 834 19.11 15.13 -5.54
N ALA A 835 18.88 15.44 -6.82
CA ALA A 835 19.56 16.54 -7.49
C ALA A 835 19.35 17.90 -6.80
N HIS A 836 18.27 18.09 -6.01
CA HIS A 836 18.07 19.31 -5.23
C HIS A 836 19.14 19.49 -4.15
N GLN A 837 19.61 18.41 -3.53
CA GLN A 837 20.72 18.42 -2.56
C GLN A 837 22.06 18.76 -3.24
N HIS A 838 22.26 18.30 -4.47
CA HIS A 838 23.48 18.51 -5.27
C HIS A 838 23.30 19.51 -6.42
N ARG A 839 22.40 20.49 -6.23
CA ARG A 839 21.86 21.37 -7.29
C ARG A 839 22.92 22.07 -8.12
N LYS A 840 23.95 22.62 -7.47
CA LYS A 840 24.99 23.42 -8.14
C LYS A 840 25.72 22.61 -9.21
N GLY A 841 26.18 21.41 -8.85
CA GLY A 841 26.85 20.50 -9.77
C GLY A 841 25.97 20.09 -10.95
N PHE A 842 24.71 19.77 -10.64
CA PHE A 842 23.73 19.36 -11.64
C PHE A 842 23.49 20.47 -12.67
N LEU A 843 23.22 21.71 -12.21
CA LEU A 843 22.99 22.85 -13.09
C LEU A 843 24.23 23.23 -13.90
N THR A 844 25.42 23.15 -13.30
CA THR A 844 26.69 23.41 -14.01
C THR A 844 26.88 22.41 -15.16
N ALA A 845 26.69 21.10 -14.90
CA ALA A 845 26.82 20.07 -15.91
C ALA A 845 25.72 20.15 -17.00
N PHE A 846 24.49 20.49 -16.59
CA PHE A 846 23.38 20.75 -17.51
C PHE A 846 23.69 21.91 -18.45
N LYS A 847 24.13 23.07 -17.93
CA LYS A 847 24.49 24.24 -18.75
C LYS A 847 25.66 23.95 -19.68
N ALA A 848 26.66 23.20 -19.22
CA ALA A 848 27.79 22.80 -20.05
C ALA A 848 27.35 21.97 -21.28
N SER A 849 26.31 21.15 -21.11
CA SER A 849 25.75 20.33 -22.20
C SER A 849 24.68 21.03 -23.03
N ASN A 850 24.11 22.13 -22.53
CA ASN A 850 23.01 22.88 -23.13
C ASN A 850 23.33 24.39 -23.12
N ALA A 851 24.44 24.78 -23.75
CA ALA A 851 24.95 26.15 -23.70
C ALA A 851 23.95 27.21 -24.23
N ASP A 852 23.08 26.82 -25.16
CA ASP A 852 22.04 27.68 -25.75
C ASP A 852 20.77 27.78 -24.90
N TYR A 853 20.66 26.97 -23.84
CA TYR A 853 19.50 27.00 -22.97
C TYR A 853 19.55 28.21 -22.03
N SER A 854 18.67 29.16 -22.28
CA SER A 854 18.55 30.43 -21.55
C SER A 854 17.52 30.39 -20.42
N GLY A 855 17.12 29.19 -19.98
CA GLY A 855 16.00 28.96 -19.09
C GLY A 855 14.67 28.86 -19.85
N PRO A 856 13.56 28.64 -19.14
CA PRO A 856 12.24 28.69 -19.75
C PRO A 856 12.10 30.07 -20.39
N LYS A 857 11.70 30.12 -21.67
CA LYS A 857 11.29 31.39 -22.27
C LYS A 857 10.19 31.94 -21.39
N VAL A 858 10.48 33.01 -20.65
CA VAL A 858 9.46 33.76 -19.93
C VAL A 858 8.61 34.42 -21.01
N GLU A 859 7.66 33.68 -21.57
CA GLU A 859 6.39 34.32 -21.84
C GLU A 859 5.91 34.75 -20.47
N VAL A 860 5.95 36.06 -20.23
CA VAL A 860 5.13 36.65 -19.17
C VAL A 860 3.70 36.36 -19.61
N SER A 861 3.20 35.16 -19.29
CA SER A 861 1.79 34.89 -19.35
C SER A 861 1.22 35.77 -18.26
N VAL A 862 0.66 36.90 -18.70
CA VAL A 862 -0.25 37.65 -17.86
C VAL A 862 -1.24 36.62 -17.30
N THR A 863 -1.45 36.57 -16.00
CA THR A 863 -2.30 35.54 -15.43
C THR A 863 -3.77 35.83 -15.72
N PRO A 864 -4.66 34.82 -15.74
CA PRO A 864 -6.04 35.04 -16.13
C PRO A 864 -6.90 35.89 -15.17
N GLU A 865 -6.32 36.47 -14.12
CA GLU A 865 -6.94 37.50 -13.28
C GLU A 865 -6.58 38.93 -13.71
N ALA A 866 -5.42 39.14 -14.34
CA ALA A 866 -4.86 40.47 -14.61
C ALA A 866 -5.52 41.16 -15.83
N VAL A 867 -5.80 42.46 -15.71
CA VAL A 867 -6.66 43.24 -16.64
C VAL A 867 -6.20 43.14 -18.10
N GLU A 868 -4.89 43.10 -18.30
CA GLU A 868 -4.19 43.14 -19.58
C GLU A 868 -4.05 41.78 -20.27
N PHE A 869 -4.58 40.70 -19.67
CA PHE A 869 -4.56 39.38 -20.28
C PHE A 869 -5.44 39.34 -21.52
N ASN A 870 -4.94 38.67 -22.56
CA ASN A 870 -5.67 38.47 -23.80
C ASN A 870 -6.47 37.16 -23.76
N ASP A 871 -7.78 37.25 -23.45
CA ASP A 871 -8.72 36.13 -23.47
C ASP A 871 -9.48 35.97 -24.81
N ALA A 872 -8.98 36.57 -25.91
CA ALA A 872 -9.66 36.54 -27.19
C ALA A 872 -9.88 35.11 -27.73
N SER A 873 -8.94 34.20 -27.46
CA SER A 873 -9.00 32.78 -27.86
C SER A 873 -9.93 31.94 -26.98
N TRP A 874 -10.36 32.44 -25.83
CA TRP A 874 -11.19 31.68 -24.89
C TRP A 874 -12.59 31.44 -25.45
N LYS A 875 -13.11 30.25 -25.16
CA LYS A 875 -14.42 29.81 -25.63
C LYS A 875 -15.53 30.60 -24.92
N PRO A 876 -16.62 30.97 -25.60
CA PRO A 876 -17.79 31.50 -24.92
C PRO A 876 -18.45 30.40 -24.07
N PHE A 877 -18.94 30.76 -22.89
CA PHE A 877 -19.65 29.86 -21.98
C PHE A 877 -20.73 30.64 -21.23
N ASP A 878 -21.98 30.18 -21.32
CA ASP A 878 -23.10 30.87 -20.69
C ASP A 878 -23.24 30.43 -19.22
N LEU A 879 -23.24 31.40 -18.32
CA LEU A 879 -23.42 31.19 -16.88
C LEU A 879 -24.75 31.81 -16.38
N PRO A 880 -25.38 31.23 -15.36
CA PRO A 880 -24.95 30.04 -14.60
C PRO A 880 -25.27 28.71 -15.32
N LYS A 881 -24.33 27.75 -15.28
CA LYS A 881 -24.45 26.43 -15.90
C LYS A 881 -23.42 25.45 -15.29
N TYR A 882 -23.77 24.17 -15.20
CA TYR A 882 -22.80 23.10 -14.99
C TYR A 882 -21.89 22.91 -16.20
N LEU A 883 -20.69 22.39 -15.98
CA LEU A 883 -19.84 21.89 -17.06
C LEU A 883 -20.50 20.66 -17.69
N ASP A 884 -20.45 20.54 -19.01
CA ASP A 884 -21.18 19.50 -19.76
C ASP A 884 -20.62 18.06 -19.54
N GLN A 885 -19.61 17.89 -18.67
CA GLN A 885 -18.95 16.63 -18.31
C GLN A 885 -18.36 16.73 -16.88
N ASN A 886 -18.35 15.62 -16.10
CA ASN A 886 -17.66 15.52 -14.80
C ASN A 886 -16.13 15.52 -15.03
N VAL A 887 -15.56 16.71 -15.22
CA VAL A 887 -14.15 16.87 -15.53
C VAL A 887 -13.48 17.60 -14.38
N ASP A 888 -12.60 16.89 -13.69
CA ASP A 888 -11.79 17.50 -12.63
C ASP A 888 -10.71 18.42 -13.22
N GLY A 889 -10.42 19.51 -12.51
CA GLY A 889 -9.36 20.43 -12.85
C GLY A 889 -9.65 21.86 -12.45
N ILE A 890 -8.84 22.77 -13.00
CA ILE A 890 -9.00 24.20 -12.78
C ILE A 890 -9.59 24.83 -14.03
N PHE A 891 -10.59 25.65 -13.81
CA PHE A 891 -11.34 26.34 -14.84
C PHE A 891 -11.31 27.83 -14.57
N TRP A 892 -11.14 28.60 -15.62
CA TRP A 892 -11.22 30.05 -15.52
C TRP A 892 -12.41 30.59 -16.29
N PHE A 893 -13.10 31.54 -15.68
CA PHE A 893 -14.19 32.31 -16.27
C PHE A 893 -13.84 33.79 -16.25
N ARG A 894 -13.93 34.48 -17.39
CA ARG A 894 -13.72 35.94 -17.50
C ARG A 894 -14.88 36.68 -18.13
N LYS A 895 -15.17 37.88 -17.64
CA LYS A 895 -16.17 38.78 -18.21
C LYS A 895 -15.77 40.23 -18.04
N VAL A 896 -15.94 40.99 -19.12
CA VAL A 896 -15.83 42.45 -19.09
C VAL A 896 -17.22 43.02 -18.82
N ILE A 897 -17.32 43.88 -17.82
CA ILE A 897 -18.54 44.61 -17.48
C ILE A 897 -18.29 46.12 -17.59
N ASP A 898 -19.32 46.86 -17.96
CA ASP A 898 -19.30 48.32 -17.92
C ASP A 898 -19.87 48.80 -16.58
N VAL A 899 -19.05 49.53 -15.82
CA VAL A 899 -19.37 50.02 -14.48
C VAL A 899 -19.62 51.53 -14.55
N PRO A 900 -20.81 52.02 -14.14
CA PRO A 900 -21.11 53.44 -14.13
C PRO A 900 -20.09 54.26 -13.33
N THR A 901 -19.82 55.49 -13.75
CA THR A 901 -18.92 56.42 -13.03
C THR A 901 -19.34 56.62 -11.57
N THR A 902 -20.63 56.48 -11.26
CA THR A 902 -21.20 56.58 -9.90
C THR A 902 -20.83 55.43 -8.96
N PHE A 903 -20.29 54.32 -9.48
CA PHE A 903 -19.85 53.14 -8.71
C PHE A 903 -18.35 53.20 -8.36
N ALA A 904 -17.57 53.97 -9.12
CA ALA A 904 -16.13 54.10 -8.88
C ALA A 904 -15.83 54.65 -7.49
N GLY A 905 -14.81 54.08 -6.84
CA GLY A 905 -14.41 54.47 -5.48
C GLY A 905 -15.36 54.04 -4.36
N LYS A 906 -16.46 53.31 -4.66
CA LYS A 906 -17.40 52.80 -3.65
C LYS A 906 -17.17 51.31 -3.34
N LYS A 907 -17.64 50.87 -2.17
CA LYS A 907 -17.73 49.46 -1.81
C LYS A 907 -18.81 48.78 -2.66
N ALA A 908 -18.57 47.53 -3.04
CA ALA A 908 -19.53 46.73 -3.79
C ALA A 908 -19.65 45.31 -3.18
N VAL A 909 -20.62 44.54 -3.66
CA VAL A 909 -20.77 43.12 -3.36
C VAL A 909 -20.78 42.35 -4.67
N LEU A 910 -19.91 41.35 -4.79
CA LEU A 910 -19.89 40.38 -5.89
C LEU A 910 -20.67 39.13 -5.45
N SER A 911 -21.65 38.71 -6.24
CA SER A 911 -22.42 37.47 -6.04
C SER A 911 -22.33 36.61 -7.30
N LEU A 912 -22.00 35.32 -7.17
CA LEU A 912 -21.79 34.40 -8.30
C LEU A 912 -22.73 33.19 -8.30
N GLY A 913 -23.58 33.02 -7.29
CA GLY A 913 -24.32 31.76 -7.08
C GLY A 913 -23.42 30.67 -6.46
N PRO A 914 -23.91 29.43 -6.31
CA PRO A 914 -23.12 28.31 -5.84
C PRO A 914 -22.06 27.85 -6.86
N ILE A 915 -20.90 27.45 -6.33
CA ILE A 915 -19.80 26.86 -7.09
C ILE A 915 -19.45 25.54 -6.40
N ASN A 916 -19.19 24.48 -7.18
CA ASN A 916 -18.73 23.20 -6.63
C ASN A 916 -17.27 23.33 -6.18
N ASP A 917 -16.92 22.75 -5.04
CA ASP A 917 -15.58 22.78 -4.45
C ASP A 917 -15.04 24.17 -4.11
N SER A 918 -14.10 24.70 -4.90
CA SER A 918 -13.31 25.86 -4.51
C SER A 918 -13.32 26.97 -5.57
N ASP A 919 -13.28 28.22 -5.13
CA ASP A 919 -13.14 29.37 -6.03
C ASP A 919 -12.18 30.45 -5.50
N PHE A 920 -11.59 31.17 -6.44
CA PHE A 920 -10.88 32.42 -6.23
C PHE A 920 -11.44 33.48 -7.19
N SER A 921 -11.96 34.56 -6.63
CA SER A 921 -12.70 35.58 -7.40
C SER A 921 -11.93 36.91 -7.43
N TYR A 922 -11.82 37.51 -8.62
CA TYR A 922 -11.03 38.71 -8.89
C TYR A 922 -11.83 39.77 -9.65
N ILE A 923 -11.57 41.04 -9.32
CA ILE A 923 -12.02 42.20 -10.10
C ILE A 923 -10.81 43.08 -10.40
N ASN A 924 -10.56 43.36 -11.68
CA ASN A 924 -9.42 44.13 -12.18
C ASN A 924 -8.06 43.64 -11.65
N GLY A 925 -7.85 42.31 -11.58
CA GLY A 925 -6.65 41.70 -11.02
C GLY A 925 -6.56 41.70 -9.50
N ILE A 926 -7.50 42.33 -8.78
CA ILE A 926 -7.53 42.34 -7.32
C ILE A 926 -8.44 41.21 -6.84
N ARG A 927 -7.91 40.32 -5.99
CA ARG A 927 -8.69 39.25 -5.37
C ARG A 927 -9.73 39.86 -4.41
N VAL A 928 -11.00 39.56 -4.64
CA VAL A 928 -12.13 40.05 -3.84
C VAL A 928 -12.75 38.96 -2.95
N GLY A 929 -12.48 37.69 -3.22
CA GLY A 929 -12.98 36.59 -2.41
C GLY A 929 -12.52 35.20 -2.84
N GLY A 930 -13.07 34.19 -2.19
CA GLY A 930 -12.90 32.77 -2.48
C GLY A 930 -13.36 31.89 -1.31
N MET A 931 -13.84 30.70 -1.60
CA MET A 931 -14.13 29.64 -0.63
C MET A 931 -13.42 28.36 -1.04
N ASP A 932 -13.08 27.52 -0.07
CA ASP A 932 -12.39 26.24 -0.31
C ASP A 932 -13.29 25.07 0.11
N ARG A 933 -13.49 24.11 -0.80
CA ARG A 933 -14.21 22.84 -0.61
C ARG A 933 -15.62 23.00 -0.06
N LYS A 934 -16.36 23.97 -0.58
CA LYS A 934 -17.76 24.25 -0.21
C LYS A 934 -18.70 23.92 -1.36
N VAL A 935 -19.47 22.85 -1.18
CA VAL A 935 -20.50 22.42 -2.12
C VAL A 935 -21.82 23.16 -1.81
N ASN A 936 -22.55 23.62 -2.82
CA ASN A 936 -23.86 24.28 -2.74
C ASN A 936 -23.93 25.63 -1.99
N GLU A 937 -22.85 26.15 -1.41
CA GLU A 937 -22.84 27.47 -0.75
C GLU A 937 -22.78 28.64 -1.77
N LYS A 938 -23.61 29.67 -1.60
CA LYS A 938 -23.58 30.85 -2.49
C LYS A 938 -22.30 31.67 -2.28
N ARG A 939 -21.61 32.02 -3.36
CA ARG A 939 -20.41 32.85 -3.31
C ARG A 939 -20.77 34.33 -3.29
N ILE A 940 -20.59 34.98 -2.14
CA ILE A 940 -20.88 36.40 -1.90
C ILE A 940 -19.65 37.06 -1.27
N TYR A 941 -19.08 38.05 -1.96
CA TYR A 941 -17.81 38.67 -1.57
C TYR A 941 -17.90 40.19 -1.51
N ASN A 942 -17.32 40.78 -0.45
CA ASN A 942 -17.24 42.22 -0.29
C ASN A 942 -16.08 42.79 -1.11
N VAL A 943 -16.40 43.69 -2.03
CA VAL A 943 -15.44 44.42 -2.87
C VAL A 943 -15.11 45.75 -2.18
N LYS A 944 -13.82 45.96 -1.88
CA LYS A 944 -13.33 47.18 -1.22
C LYS A 944 -13.48 48.41 -2.11
N GLU A 945 -13.47 49.58 -1.49
CA GLU A 945 -13.38 50.86 -2.20
C GLU A 945 -12.16 50.91 -3.11
N ASN A 946 -12.27 51.61 -4.24
CA ASN A 946 -11.23 51.77 -5.27
C ASN A 946 -10.87 50.53 -6.10
N VAL A 947 -11.53 49.37 -5.88
CA VAL A 947 -11.36 48.20 -6.78
C VAL A 947 -12.08 48.42 -8.13
N LEU A 948 -13.28 49.02 -8.08
CA LEU A 948 -14.05 49.37 -9.29
C LEU A 948 -13.58 50.69 -9.90
N LYS A 949 -13.42 50.69 -11.23
CA LYS A 949 -13.05 51.85 -12.03
C LYS A 949 -14.24 52.30 -12.89
N PRO A 950 -14.34 53.58 -13.29
CA PRO A 950 -15.35 54.00 -14.26
C PRO A 950 -15.15 53.28 -15.61
N GLY A 951 -16.24 52.82 -16.23
CA GLY A 951 -16.21 52.15 -17.52
C GLY A 951 -15.87 50.66 -17.41
N LYS A 952 -15.01 50.15 -18.30
CA LYS A 952 -14.72 48.71 -18.39
C LYS A 952 -13.98 48.18 -17.17
N ASN A 953 -14.52 47.11 -16.58
CA ASN A 953 -13.89 46.34 -15.52
C ASN A 953 -13.86 44.86 -15.92
N VAL A 954 -12.84 44.13 -15.47
CA VAL A 954 -12.68 42.70 -15.74
C VAL A 954 -13.02 41.93 -14.46
N VAL A 955 -13.94 40.98 -14.56
CA VAL A 955 -14.21 40.00 -13.51
C VAL A 955 -13.64 38.66 -13.96
N ALA A 956 -12.83 38.03 -13.11
CA ALA A 956 -12.21 36.73 -13.38
C ALA A 956 -12.44 35.78 -12.21
N ILE A 957 -12.93 34.58 -12.48
CA ILE A 957 -13.23 33.55 -11.48
C ILE A 957 -12.41 32.30 -11.82
N ARG A 958 -11.58 31.86 -10.88
CA ARG A 958 -10.90 30.57 -10.93
C ARG A 958 -11.70 29.58 -10.12
N VAL A 959 -12.17 28.50 -10.74
CA VAL A 959 -12.87 27.39 -10.09
C VAL A 959 -11.95 26.18 -10.08
N GLU A 960 -11.83 25.50 -8.96
CA GLU A 960 -11.09 24.23 -8.83
C GLU A 960 -12.10 23.16 -8.44
N ASP A 961 -12.33 22.22 -9.37
CA ASP A 961 -13.29 21.13 -9.28
C ASP A 961 -12.51 19.82 -9.14
N ILE A 962 -12.74 19.11 -8.04
CA ILE A 962 -12.02 17.89 -7.65
C ILE A 962 -12.96 16.67 -7.57
N GLY A 963 -14.23 16.83 -7.94
CA GLY A 963 -15.18 15.75 -8.17
C GLY A 963 -16.64 16.21 -8.26
N GLY A 964 -17.42 15.54 -9.12
CA GLY A 964 -18.85 15.86 -9.34
C GLY A 964 -19.08 16.82 -10.51
N PRO A 965 -20.31 17.37 -10.66
CA PRO A 965 -20.60 18.32 -11.73
C PRO A 965 -20.04 19.71 -11.40
N GLY A 966 -18.92 20.08 -12.01
CA GLY A 966 -18.30 21.40 -11.86
C GLY A 966 -19.05 22.57 -12.46
N GLY A 967 -18.56 23.79 -12.21
CA GLY A 967 -19.05 25.04 -12.79
C GLY A 967 -19.64 26.03 -11.78
N ILE A 968 -20.13 27.16 -12.30
CA ILE A 968 -20.87 28.17 -11.54
C ILE A 968 -22.35 27.98 -11.87
N TYR A 969 -23.07 27.30 -10.97
CA TYR A 969 -24.46 26.93 -11.16
C TYR A 969 -25.38 27.78 -10.26
N GLY A 970 -26.69 27.67 -10.42
CA GLY A 970 -27.67 28.48 -9.70
C GLY A 970 -28.56 29.29 -10.64
N LYS A 971 -29.22 30.32 -10.12
CA LYS A 971 -30.17 31.12 -10.91
C LYS A 971 -29.54 32.41 -11.45
N PRO A 972 -29.88 32.87 -12.67
CA PRO A 972 -29.32 34.10 -13.26
C PRO A 972 -29.40 35.33 -12.36
N GLU A 973 -30.48 35.48 -11.58
CA GLU A 973 -30.67 36.59 -10.63
C GLU A 973 -29.71 36.58 -9.43
N GLU A 974 -28.99 35.49 -9.19
CA GLU A 974 -28.00 35.34 -8.13
C GLU A 974 -26.60 35.81 -8.56
N MET A 975 -26.38 36.01 -9.85
CA MET A 975 -25.12 36.49 -10.41
C MET A 975 -25.15 38.00 -10.65
N PHE A 976 -24.57 38.78 -9.76
CA PHE A 976 -24.55 40.25 -9.90
C PHE A 976 -23.38 40.93 -9.17
N LEU A 977 -23.05 42.13 -9.62
CA LEU A 977 -22.23 43.10 -8.89
C LEU A 977 -23.14 44.24 -8.37
N GLN A 978 -23.12 44.50 -7.06
CA GLN A 978 -24.03 45.46 -6.42
C GLN A 978 -23.27 46.62 -5.74
N VAL A 979 -23.69 47.86 -5.99
CA VAL A 979 -23.25 49.06 -5.25
C VAL A 979 -24.50 49.79 -4.73
N GLY A 980 -24.65 49.87 -3.40
CA GLY A 980 -25.86 50.39 -2.78
C GLY A 980 -27.09 49.56 -3.17
N THR A 981 -28.11 50.17 -3.77
CA THR A 981 -29.32 49.49 -4.26
C THR A 981 -29.26 49.11 -5.74
N GLN A 982 -28.20 49.51 -6.46
CA GLN A 982 -28.08 49.28 -7.90
C GLN A 982 -27.26 48.02 -8.18
N LYS A 983 -27.71 47.19 -9.13
CA LYS A 983 -27.10 45.92 -9.53
C LYS A 983 -26.73 45.89 -11.01
N ILE A 984 -25.58 45.33 -11.33
CA ILE A 984 -25.15 44.94 -12.67
C ILE A 984 -25.26 43.41 -12.75
N SER A 985 -26.03 42.89 -13.70
CA SER A 985 -26.13 41.44 -13.90
C SER A 985 -24.82 40.86 -14.41
N LEU A 986 -24.43 39.71 -13.87
CA LEU A 986 -23.27 38.94 -14.32
C LEU A 986 -23.66 37.69 -15.12
N ALA A 987 -24.94 37.31 -15.14
CA ALA A 987 -25.43 36.19 -15.94
C ALA A 987 -25.27 36.42 -17.47
N GLY A 988 -25.35 35.34 -18.24
CA GLY A 988 -25.14 35.30 -19.69
C GLY A 988 -23.72 34.88 -20.06
N THR A 989 -23.24 35.29 -21.23
CA THR A 989 -21.98 34.79 -21.78
C THR A 989 -20.76 35.30 -21.02
N TRP A 990 -19.86 34.37 -20.69
CA TRP A 990 -18.51 34.55 -20.17
C TRP A 990 -17.50 33.97 -21.16
N LYS A 991 -16.23 34.34 -21.02
CA LYS A 991 -15.10 33.64 -21.61
C LYS A 991 -14.66 32.54 -20.67
N PHE A 992 -14.34 31.36 -21.21
CA PHE A 992 -14.01 30.16 -20.46
C PHE A 992 -12.81 29.45 -21.08
N GLU A 993 -11.92 28.98 -20.22
CA GLU A 993 -10.80 28.12 -20.59
C GLU A 993 -10.45 27.17 -19.43
N ARG A 994 -10.00 25.95 -19.76
CA ARG A 994 -9.44 25.03 -18.78
C ARG A 994 -7.97 25.37 -18.58
N ASP A 995 -7.52 25.49 -17.34
CA ASP A 995 -6.12 25.72 -17.04
C ASP A 995 -5.29 24.47 -17.37
N GLN A 996 -4.52 24.54 -18.45
CA GLN A 996 -3.64 23.45 -18.89
C GLN A 996 -2.24 23.52 -18.26
N SER A 997 -1.93 24.58 -17.50
CA SER A 997 -0.61 24.79 -16.89
C SER A 997 -0.35 23.89 -15.68
N ARG A 998 -1.42 23.36 -15.05
CA ARG A 998 -1.33 22.28 -14.07
C ARG A 998 -1.45 20.94 -14.79
N ARG A 999 -0.37 20.16 -14.74
CA ARG A 999 -0.34 18.79 -15.26
C ARG A 999 -1.46 17.97 -14.61
N PRO A 1000 -2.14 17.08 -15.36
CA PRO A 1000 -3.02 16.09 -14.76
C PRO A 1000 -2.26 15.32 -13.68
N VAL A 1001 -2.94 14.99 -12.57
CA VAL A 1001 -2.37 14.26 -11.42
C VAL A 1001 -1.75 12.90 -11.82
N ASN A 1002 -2.06 12.40 -13.02
CA ASN A 1002 -1.65 11.09 -13.54
C ASN A 1002 -0.63 11.13 -14.70
N GLN A 1003 0.01 12.26 -15.00
CA GLN A 1003 1.15 12.26 -15.94
C GLN A 1003 2.48 12.11 -15.21
N ASN A 1004 3.38 11.29 -15.76
CA ASN A 1004 4.75 11.16 -15.28
C ASN A 1004 5.39 12.57 -15.19
N LEU A 1005 6.13 12.83 -14.11
CA LEU A 1005 6.82 14.10 -13.86
C LEU A 1005 7.70 14.54 -15.02
N PHE A 1006 8.08 13.64 -15.94
CA PHE A 1006 8.92 13.94 -17.09
C PHE A 1006 8.20 13.84 -18.45
N THR A 1007 6.86 13.75 -18.48
CA THR A 1007 6.14 13.75 -19.76
C THR A 1007 6.41 15.04 -20.55
N GLY A 1008 6.95 14.90 -21.77
CA GLY A 1008 7.21 16.02 -22.68
C GLY A 1008 8.46 16.87 -22.37
N THR A 1009 9.29 16.47 -21.40
CA THR A 1009 10.53 17.17 -21.04
C THR A 1009 11.59 16.19 -20.54
N THR A 1010 12.87 16.58 -20.47
CA THR A 1010 13.90 15.75 -19.85
C THR A 1010 13.99 16.07 -18.36
N ILE A 1011 14.52 15.12 -17.56
CA ILE A 1011 14.79 15.35 -16.13
C ILE A 1011 15.67 16.59 -15.96
N GLY A 1012 16.73 16.72 -16.78
CA GLY A 1012 17.65 17.85 -16.73
C GLY A 1012 17.00 19.18 -17.07
N GLN A 1013 16.20 19.22 -18.15
CA GLN A 1013 15.48 20.43 -18.57
C GLN A 1013 14.50 20.88 -17.49
N LEU A 1014 13.65 19.97 -16.98
CA LEU A 1014 12.69 20.29 -15.93
C LEU A 1014 13.37 20.77 -14.65
N PHE A 1015 14.47 20.12 -14.27
CA PHE A 1015 15.24 20.54 -13.10
C PHE A 1015 15.79 21.95 -13.29
N ALA A 1016 16.33 22.25 -14.47
CA ALA A 1016 16.84 23.57 -14.81
C ALA A 1016 15.72 24.64 -14.86
N ASP A 1017 14.56 24.32 -15.46
CA ASP A 1017 13.39 25.20 -15.50
C ASP A 1017 12.98 25.66 -14.08
N ASN A 1018 13.01 24.74 -13.12
CA ASN A 1018 12.60 24.97 -11.74
C ASN A 1018 13.69 25.63 -10.87
N ASN A 1019 14.97 25.42 -11.19
CA ASN A 1019 16.07 25.77 -10.27
C ASN A 1019 17.09 26.81 -10.80
N LEU A 1020 17.12 27.14 -12.09
CA LEU A 1020 18.16 28.01 -12.68
C LEU A 1020 18.22 29.42 -12.12
N ASN A 1021 17.05 30.01 -11.84
CA ASN A 1021 16.91 31.40 -11.40
C ASN A 1021 16.71 31.53 -9.89
N LYS A 1022 16.78 30.41 -9.16
CA LYS A 1022 16.66 30.41 -7.71
C LYS A 1022 18.01 30.78 -7.11
N VAL A 1023 17.99 31.79 -6.22
CA VAL A 1023 19.15 32.13 -5.41
C VAL A 1023 19.60 30.87 -4.70
N GLN A 1024 20.90 30.61 -4.78
CA GLN A 1024 21.53 29.49 -4.09
C GLN A 1024 21.21 29.62 -2.61
N LEU A 1025 20.32 28.74 -2.09
CA LEU A 1025 20.26 28.48 -0.66
C LEU A 1025 21.63 27.89 -0.29
N ASP A 1026 22.55 28.73 0.16
CA ASP A 1026 23.83 28.33 0.78
C ASP A 1026 23.62 27.79 2.21
N GLU A 1027 22.42 27.33 2.53
CA GLU A 1027 22.18 26.63 3.79
C GLU A 1027 21.60 25.23 3.53
N PRO A 1028 22.11 24.20 4.22
CA PRO A 1028 21.49 22.89 4.20
C PRO A 1028 20.02 23.01 4.64
N VAL A 1029 19.11 22.51 3.82
CA VAL A 1029 17.78 22.07 4.29
C VAL A 1029 17.98 20.68 4.92
N THR A 1030 18.75 20.65 5.99
CA THR A 1030 18.72 19.57 6.98
C THR A 1030 18.83 20.28 8.33
N SER A 1031 17.89 20.01 9.23
CA SER A 1031 18.18 20.15 10.66
C SER A 1031 19.39 19.26 10.92
N ALA A 1032 20.58 19.83 10.95
CA ALA A 1032 21.80 19.08 11.12
C ALA A 1032 21.69 18.30 12.44
N THR A 1033 21.72 16.98 12.36
CA THR A 1033 21.94 16.11 13.52
C THR A 1033 23.20 16.60 14.24
N GLY A 1034 23.01 17.28 15.38
CA GLY A 1034 24.09 17.85 16.19
C GLY A 1034 24.08 19.37 16.39
N ALA A 1035 23.24 20.15 15.69
CA ALA A 1035 23.12 21.59 15.94
C ALA A 1035 22.41 21.87 17.27
N THR A 1036 22.87 22.90 18.00
CA THR A 1036 22.16 23.36 19.20
C THR A 1036 21.01 24.27 18.77
N VAL A 1037 19.78 23.76 18.85
CA VAL A 1037 18.57 24.51 18.47
C VAL A 1037 18.06 25.31 19.66
N ILE A 1038 17.94 26.62 19.49
CA ILE A 1038 17.40 27.56 20.47
C ILE A 1038 16.10 28.14 19.89
N LYS A 1039 14.99 27.97 20.59
CA LYS A 1039 13.74 28.66 20.24
C LYS A 1039 13.68 29.95 21.05
N LEU A 1040 13.59 31.08 20.38
CA LEU A 1040 13.54 32.41 20.99
C LEU A 1040 12.27 33.11 20.50
N LYS A 1041 11.48 33.66 21.40
CA LYS A 1041 10.18 34.26 21.09
C LYS A 1041 10.07 35.66 21.66
N VAL A 1042 9.37 36.55 20.95
CA VAL A 1042 8.95 37.82 21.52
C VAL A 1042 7.78 37.59 22.48
N ILE A 1043 7.88 38.06 23.72
CA ILE A 1043 6.74 38.08 24.64
C ILE A 1043 5.78 39.17 24.17
N LYS A 1044 4.58 38.74 23.75
CA LYS A 1044 3.55 39.61 23.17
C LYS A 1044 3.23 40.79 24.10
N ASN A 1045 3.30 42.00 23.55
CA ASN A 1045 3.06 43.29 24.22
C ASN A 1045 4.08 43.66 25.32
N GLU A 1046 5.21 42.96 25.45
CA GLU A 1046 6.20 43.23 26.51
C GLU A 1046 7.54 43.79 26.03
N MET A 1047 7.81 43.82 24.72
CA MET A 1047 9.10 44.23 24.14
C MET A 1047 10.29 43.51 24.82
N LYS A 1048 10.18 42.18 24.96
CA LYS A 1048 11.21 41.30 25.54
C LYS A 1048 11.30 40.00 24.76
N TYR A 1049 12.48 39.39 24.80
CA TYR A 1049 12.61 37.98 24.47
C TYR A 1049 12.15 37.10 25.65
N ASP A 1050 11.61 35.93 25.37
CA ASP A 1050 11.18 34.94 26.38
C ASP A 1050 12.36 34.32 27.14
N LEU A 1051 13.50 34.17 26.46
CA LEU A 1051 14.78 33.82 27.09
C LEU A 1051 15.56 35.10 27.40
N LYS A 1052 16.11 35.19 28.62
CA LYS A 1052 17.09 36.22 28.97
C LYS A 1052 18.53 35.76 28.76
N GLU A 1053 18.75 34.45 28.83
CA GLU A 1053 20.03 33.83 28.53
C GLU A 1053 19.85 32.44 27.93
N PHE A 1054 20.78 32.03 27.06
CA PHE A 1054 20.91 30.65 26.58
C PHE A 1054 22.39 30.31 26.40
N THR A 1055 22.74 29.02 26.43
CA THR A 1055 24.14 28.55 26.40
C THR A 1055 24.41 27.73 25.14
N VAL A 1056 25.57 27.95 24.52
CA VAL A 1056 26.05 27.22 23.34
C VAL A 1056 27.52 26.82 23.53
N GLU A 1057 27.93 25.68 22.94
CA GLU A 1057 29.32 25.22 22.97
C GLU A 1057 30.13 25.95 21.89
N ALA A 1058 31.34 26.41 22.24
CA ALA A 1058 32.22 27.13 21.33
C ALA A 1058 32.55 26.31 20.08
N GLY A 1059 32.44 26.93 18.90
CA GLY A 1059 32.71 26.28 17.62
C GLY A 1059 31.61 25.32 17.12
N LYS A 1060 30.51 25.16 17.87
CA LYS A 1060 29.38 24.31 17.47
C LYS A 1060 28.38 25.07 16.61
N GLN A 1061 27.69 24.37 15.71
CA GLN A 1061 26.59 24.94 14.94
C GLN A 1061 25.38 25.22 15.84
N VAL A 1062 24.83 26.43 15.71
CA VAL A 1062 23.67 26.93 16.46
C VAL A 1062 22.59 27.34 15.48
N GLU A 1063 21.35 26.98 15.80
CA GLU A 1063 20.15 27.41 15.06
C GLU A 1063 19.20 28.12 16.02
N ILE A 1064 18.95 29.40 15.81
CA ILE A 1064 17.95 30.17 16.55
C ILE A 1064 16.69 30.28 15.70
N ILE A 1065 15.59 29.70 16.18
CA ILE A 1065 14.26 29.89 15.60
C ILE A 1065 13.63 31.07 16.33
N PHE A 1066 13.54 32.22 15.67
CA PHE A 1066 13.03 33.46 16.22
C PHE A 1066 11.57 33.70 15.82
N GLU A 1067 10.64 33.54 16.77
CA GLU A 1067 9.20 33.76 16.58
C GLU A 1067 8.78 35.17 17.02
N ASN A 1068 8.06 35.88 16.14
CA ASN A 1068 7.44 37.16 16.47
C ASN A 1068 5.90 37.04 16.53
N PRO A 1069 5.31 36.63 17.67
CA PRO A 1069 3.85 36.62 17.86
C PRO A 1069 3.26 38.03 18.13
N ASP A 1070 4.10 39.06 18.23
CA ASP A 1070 3.69 40.41 18.59
C ASP A 1070 3.11 41.17 17.38
N PHE A 1071 2.41 42.26 17.64
CA PHE A 1071 1.85 43.13 16.58
C PHE A 1071 2.89 44.12 16.01
N MET A 1072 4.06 44.24 16.65
CA MET A 1072 5.17 45.07 16.20
C MET A 1072 6.25 44.22 15.53
N GLN A 1073 7.10 44.86 14.71
CA GLN A 1073 8.24 44.18 14.08
C GLN A 1073 9.41 44.06 15.05
N HIS A 1074 10.13 42.94 14.99
CA HIS A 1074 11.30 42.69 15.81
C HIS A 1074 12.41 42.03 15.00
N ASN A 1075 13.64 42.24 15.39
CA ASN A 1075 14.81 41.52 14.88
C ASN A 1075 15.65 41.00 16.05
N LEU A 1076 16.67 40.22 15.75
CA LEU A 1076 17.64 39.71 16.71
C LEU A 1076 19.04 40.01 16.16
N VAL A 1077 19.87 40.71 16.94
CA VAL A 1077 21.26 41.03 16.61
C VAL A 1077 22.16 40.52 17.73
N ILE A 1078 23.10 39.63 17.41
CA ILE A 1078 24.11 39.09 18.33
C ILE A 1078 25.41 39.88 18.14
N GLY A 1079 25.92 40.47 19.22
CA GLY A 1079 27.13 41.30 19.22
C GLY A 1079 28.34 40.66 19.90
N LEU A 1080 29.52 41.22 19.70
CA LEU A 1080 30.75 40.89 20.44
C LEU A 1080 30.57 41.10 21.95
N VAL A 1081 31.35 40.37 22.76
CA VAL A 1081 31.38 40.53 24.22
C VAL A 1081 31.60 42.01 24.59
N GLY A 1082 30.69 42.57 25.39
CA GLY A 1082 30.73 43.97 25.84
C GLY A 1082 30.19 45.01 24.84
N SER A 1083 29.63 44.60 23.70
CA SER A 1083 29.22 45.53 22.62
C SER A 1083 27.79 46.07 22.71
N LEU A 1084 26.99 45.64 23.70
CA LEU A 1084 25.55 45.96 23.78
C LEU A 1084 25.26 47.46 23.66
N GLU A 1085 25.98 48.30 24.41
CA GLU A 1085 25.76 49.76 24.41
C GLU A 1085 26.20 50.40 23.08
N THR A 1086 27.26 49.89 22.45
CA THR A 1086 27.75 50.34 21.14
C THR A 1086 26.71 50.04 20.05
N ILE A 1087 26.21 48.80 20.00
CA ILE A 1087 25.19 48.37 19.04
C ILE A 1087 23.87 49.13 19.29
N GLY A 1088 23.48 49.30 20.55
CA GLY A 1088 22.30 50.05 20.94
C GLY A 1088 22.32 51.51 20.48
N LYS A 1089 23.40 52.25 20.77
CA LYS A 1089 23.55 53.64 20.31
C LYS A 1089 23.56 53.78 18.78
N ALA A 1090 24.06 52.76 18.08
CA ALA A 1090 24.01 52.75 16.62
C ALA A 1090 22.59 52.47 16.10
N ALA A 1091 21.84 51.58 16.74
CA ALA A 1091 20.44 51.34 16.45
C ALA A 1091 19.58 52.61 16.64
N ASP A 1092 19.83 53.39 17.71
CA ASP A 1092 19.15 54.67 17.93
C ASP A 1092 19.41 55.68 16.80
N LYS A 1093 20.64 55.73 16.27
CA LYS A 1093 20.95 56.59 15.12
C LYS A 1093 20.20 56.14 13.87
N MET A 1094 20.04 54.84 13.67
CA MET A 1094 19.29 54.28 12.53
C MET A 1094 17.79 54.61 12.59
N ALA A 1095 17.22 54.88 13.76
CA ALA A 1095 15.84 55.34 13.87
C ALA A 1095 15.59 56.68 13.14
N SER A 1096 16.64 57.48 12.96
CA SER A 1096 16.61 58.75 12.22
C SER A 1096 17.11 58.67 10.77
N ASP A 1097 17.57 57.50 10.31
CA ASP A 1097 18.04 57.26 8.94
C ASP A 1097 16.83 56.98 8.02
N PRO A 1098 16.60 57.78 6.95
CA PRO A 1098 15.53 57.53 5.98
C PRO A 1098 15.60 56.14 5.31
N GLN A 1099 16.77 55.49 5.30
CA GLN A 1099 16.99 54.14 4.78
C GLN A 1099 16.97 53.05 5.87
N GLY A 1100 16.62 53.38 7.12
CA GLY A 1100 16.67 52.45 8.25
C GLY A 1100 15.85 51.16 8.04
N ALA A 1101 14.68 51.28 7.42
CA ALA A 1101 13.81 50.14 7.09
C ALA A 1101 14.41 49.24 6.00
N GLU A 1102 15.06 49.81 4.97
CA GLU A 1102 15.74 49.05 3.91
C GLU A 1102 16.90 48.23 4.50
N LYS A 1103 17.60 48.81 5.49
CA LYS A 1103 18.69 48.16 6.23
C LYS A 1103 18.22 47.21 7.35
N GLN A 1104 16.91 46.90 7.41
CA GLN A 1104 16.31 46.01 8.42
C GLN A 1104 16.60 46.43 9.88
N TYR A 1105 16.95 47.70 10.09
CA TYR A 1105 17.45 48.25 11.35
C TYR A 1105 18.63 47.50 11.96
N VAL A 1106 19.47 46.82 11.15
CA VAL A 1106 20.70 46.17 11.62
C VAL A 1106 21.90 47.11 11.43
N PRO A 1107 22.59 47.56 12.50
CA PRO A 1107 23.76 48.42 12.37
C PRO A 1107 24.92 47.72 11.64
N GLN A 1108 25.50 48.40 10.66
CA GLN A 1108 26.71 47.94 9.97
C GLN A 1108 27.94 48.26 10.81
N LEU A 1109 28.14 47.49 11.87
CA LEU A 1109 29.24 47.63 12.84
C LEU A 1109 30.09 46.36 12.86
N PRO A 1110 31.43 46.45 13.02
CA PRO A 1110 32.27 45.27 13.20
C PRO A 1110 31.94 44.47 14.47
N GLU A 1111 31.24 45.08 15.43
CA GLU A 1111 30.77 44.43 16.65
C GLU A 1111 29.54 43.54 16.46
N VAL A 1112 28.81 43.64 15.33
CA VAL A 1112 27.68 42.77 15.02
C VAL A 1112 28.19 41.47 14.39
N LEU A 1113 27.90 40.34 15.03
CA LEU A 1113 28.36 39.03 14.59
C LEU A 1113 27.32 38.33 13.71
N PHE A 1114 26.08 38.28 14.18
CA PHE A 1114 24.99 37.56 13.53
C PHE A 1114 23.70 38.34 13.71
N SER A 1115 22.80 38.28 12.73
CA SER A 1115 21.52 38.98 12.82
C SER A 1115 20.44 38.30 11.99
N THR A 1116 19.20 38.34 12.46
CA THR A 1116 18.03 38.10 11.60
C THR A 1116 17.72 39.32 10.75
N LYS A 1117 16.92 39.15 9.69
CA LYS A 1117 16.17 40.27 9.10
C LYS A 1117 15.10 40.78 10.07
N LEU A 1118 14.41 41.87 9.71
CA LEU A 1118 13.27 42.36 10.47
C LEU A 1118 12.08 41.41 10.27
N VAL A 1119 11.57 40.84 11.36
CA VAL A 1119 10.52 39.83 11.37
C VAL A 1119 9.17 40.49 11.60
N ASN A 1120 8.23 40.30 10.67
CA ASN A 1120 6.88 40.87 10.77
C ASN A 1120 6.02 40.13 11.82
N PRO A 1121 4.91 40.74 12.26
CA PRO A 1121 3.92 40.08 13.09
C PRO A 1121 3.50 38.70 12.54
N GLN A 1122 3.44 37.71 13.43
CA GLN A 1122 3.10 36.30 13.13
C GLN A 1122 4.06 35.59 12.16
N GLN A 1123 5.25 36.15 11.94
CA GLN A 1123 6.31 35.49 11.17
C GLN A 1123 7.35 34.86 12.10
N THR A 1124 8.05 33.88 11.55
CA THR A 1124 9.19 33.22 12.16
C THR A 1124 10.38 33.39 11.24
N GLU A 1125 11.56 33.63 11.81
CA GLU A 1125 12.82 33.67 11.07
C GLU A 1125 13.83 32.75 11.75
N THR A 1126 14.64 32.04 10.95
CA THR A 1126 15.71 31.20 11.48
C THR A 1126 17.07 31.85 11.24
N LEU A 1127 17.88 31.97 12.29
CA LEU A 1127 19.27 32.42 12.24
C LEU A 1127 20.19 31.23 12.52
N ARG A 1128 21.04 30.85 11.55
CA ARG A 1128 22.05 29.80 11.71
C ARG A 1128 23.45 30.40 11.73
N PHE A 1129 24.30 29.92 12.64
CA PHE A 1129 25.68 30.35 12.75
C PHE A 1129 26.55 29.34 13.50
N ILE A 1130 27.87 29.49 13.41
CA ILE A 1130 28.82 28.76 14.25
C ILE A 1130 29.11 29.62 15.49
N ALA A 1131 28.91 29.05 16.68
CA ALA A 1131 29.20 29.75 17.93
C ALA A 1131 30.66 30.23 17.97
N PRO A 1132 30.94 31.47 18.42
CA PRO A 1132 32.30 31.98 18.55
C PRO A 1132 33.21 31.01 19.31
N THR A 1133 34.49 30.92 18.91
CA THR A 1133 35.46 30.05 19.59
C THR A 1133 35.96 30.65 20.91
N LYS A 1134 35.82 31.96 21.08
CA LYS A 1134 36.17 32.68 22.32
C LYS A 1134 35.01 32.56 23.32
N PHE A 1135 35.30 32.05 24.50
CA PHE A 1135 34.31 31.95 25.58
C PHE A 1135 33.92 33.33 26.10
N GLY A 1136 32.66 33.48 26.51
CA GLY A 1136 32.16 34.70 27.12
C GLY A 1136 30.68 34.92 26.90
N ASP A 1137 30.23 36.08 27.38
CA ASP A 1137 28.85 36.52 27.36
C ASP A 1137 28.62 37.46 26.17
N TYR A 1138 27.97 36.95 25.13
CA TYR A 1138 27.68 37.66 23.91
C TYR A 1138 26.27 38.27 24.01
N PRO A 1139 26.12 39.61 23.97
CA PRO A 1139 24.80 40.22 24.01
C PRO A 1139 24.01 39.90 22.75
N TYR A 1140 22.72 39.63 22.88
CA TYR A 1140 21.78 39.70 21.77
C TYR A 1140 20.69 40.72 22.05
N VAL A 1141 20.24 41.44 21.03
CA VAL A 1141 19.43 42.64 21.18
C VAL A 1141 18.51 42.87 19.99
N CYS A 1142 17.34 43.43 20.26
CA CYS A 1142 16.46 43.95 19.21
C CYS A 1142 16.87 45.39 18.89
N THR A 1143 17.25 45.65 17.64
CA THR A 1143 17.68 46.96 17.16
C THR A 1143 16.60 47.72 16.40
N PHE A 1144 15.37 47.20 16.39
CA PHE A 1144 14.22 47.98 15.93
C PHE A 1144 14.10 49.27 16.78
N PRO A 1145 13.74 50.43 16.19
CA PRO A 1145 13.82 51.72 16.86
C PRO A 1145 13.21 51.75 18.26
N GLY A 1146 14.03 52.12 19.25
CA GLY A 1146 13.62 52.24 20.66
C GLY A 1146 13.57 50.94 21.48
N HIS A 1147 13.84 49.77 20.89
CA HIS A 1147 13.70 48.48 21.58
C HIS A 1147 14.94 48.06 22.38
N TRP A 1148 16.15 48.44 21.95
CA TRP A 1148 17.40 47.84 22.42
C TRP A 1148 17.66 47.99 23.93
N SER A 1149 17.17 49.08 24.53
CA SER A 1149 17.37 49.42 25.95
C SER A 1149 16.61 48.47 26.90
N ILE A 1150 15.59 47.77 26.41
CA ILE A 1150 14.71 46.88 27.19
C ILE A 1150 14.64 45.45 26.62
N MET A 1151 14.90 45.28 25.33
CA MET A 1151 14.78 44.01 24.60
C MET A 1151 16.15 43.44 24.24
N ASN A 1152 16.84 42.89 25.23
CA ASN A 1152 18.15 42.26 25.08
C ASN A 1152 18.30 41.06 26.03
N GLY A 1153 19.30 40.23 25.76
CA GLY A 1153 19.70 39.08 26.57
C GLY A 1153 21.14 38.64 26.27
N VAL A 1154 21.55 37.49 26.80
CA VAL A 1154 22.94 37.00 26.72
C VAL A 1154 23.03 35.57 26.17
N MET A 1155 23.83 35.38 25.12
CA MET A 1155 24.29 34.07 24.66
C MET A 1155 25.62 33.73 25.36
N LYS A 1156 25.63 32.69 26.20
CA LYS A 1156 26.83 32.20 26.88
C LYS A 1156 27.55 31.18 26.00
N VAL A 1157 28.78 31.48 25.62
CA VAL A 1157 29.64 30.54 24.87
C VAL A 1157 30.58 29.84 25.85
N VAL A 1158 30.44 28.52 25.98
CA VAL A 1158 31.19 27.69 26.95
C VAL A 1158 32.11 26.67 26.24
N PRO A 1159 33.13 26.10 26.93
CA PRO A 1159 33.96 25.04 26.38
C PRO A 1159 33.13 23.83 25.95
N ALA A 1160 33.46 23.23 24.79
CA ALA A 1160 32.91 21.94 24.39
C ALA A 1160 33.31 20.87 25.41
N LYS A 1161 32.37 20.05 25.88
CA LYS A 1161 32.69 18.93 26.78
C LYS A 1161 33.59 17.93 26.03
N PRO A 1162 34.71 17.46 26.63
CA PRO A 1162 35.43 16.34 26.05
C PRO A 1162 34.53 15.09 26.09
N LEU A 1163 34.43 14.41 24.94
CA LEU A 1163 33.69 13.15 24.76
C LEU A 1163 34.27 12.02 25.61
#